data_AF-A0A8J4Q9G6-F1
#
_entry.id   AF-A0A8J4Q9G6-F1
#
_cell.length_a   1.000
_cell.length_b   1.000
_cell.length_c   1.000
_cell.angle_alpha   90.00
_cell.angle_beta   90.00
_cell.angle_gamma   90.00
#
_symmetry.space_group_name_H-M   'P 1'
#
loop_
_entity.id
_entity.type
_entity.pdbx_description
1 polymer ?
#
loop_
_entity_poly.entity_id
_entity_poly.type
_entity_poly.pdbx_seq_one_letter_code
_entity_poly.pdbx_strand_id
1 'polypeptide(L)'
;MDEVLELIADAVSSLVIAITESEEKNTLFGDMVPGVQLIQLAVNGMVEAAEETLGLIDDEFKGQLESTAKDLKNSAGQLYVDAVRAREDPWNRVPQKDAIKSAKQILQNVVLLVLIEEQSNIKVLVNIAKKAAEGIKRIDEIETMSHLDIMINDVISLQNELVKRSQRRSEGSHNPELRSKLEDIASMVGILSEQHQHAAREVCRNPKDQNNRDRRAEASVKLLSAIDDLIYTIKLIFASNTKFVDLAFKWKPVRTMAEDEVLAASAKMIENLRHLPHEIQKGNGPAAVREIVNNANIQISNAILAANRCEDPVKKKMILKSIEELKKLTPQLITATKAVLENPDDENAQKHLDSTIYATQKASEHLATAVISTPSEIVAASGASLSRELDSLEDAIAKGDKKRAETILSNLGTNIDKHIELATALLDTIKDEGLRHEMKKAIEKLTALKPKIIESATRAVANPNDQEARRQLSAHIKEAKHTINQISKPYEVISALNAKIHNDLDNLVRCLDNKDDPNMQTKAVQHAKEIAADIKKQIEEAEAYAATVTDPEKKKKILEAIEALKQLTPQLLEAIKAVLANPDDKEARRRLNHIINKVKEASSNLAQVSQPTSEELRVEKVRRDLELAKINEEKEKAAKAAAAAAAAAAAAAKVVVQPPPPEPKPAPTKFKIEGPVNKEVFGAAEQVANALESKVRDDTPLGKLVTFSDEIANQMALLSSFAAKGDVKGMIMAARKIADSIKQVQAQAKLIADNCTDPRLKQAVLTYMDCGGNFSTQLKILCAVKSDTDNNAAAEEQLVTCAKGLSSAVINIVKSSEAASLKLKK
;
A
#
# COMPACT_ATOMS: atom_id res chain seq x y z
N MET A 1 -15.69 0.48 20.60
CA MET A 1 -14.63 1.30 19.97
C MET A 1 -15.27 2.47 19.23
N ASP A 2 -16.13 2.22 18.25
CA ASP A 2 -16.89 3.27 17.56
C ASP A 2 -17.80 4.08 18.48
N GLU A 3 -18.42 3.46 19.48
CA GLU A 3 -19.23 4.15 20.49
C GLU A 3 -18.44 5.17 21.32
N VAL A 4 -17.17 4.86 21.63
CA VAL A 4 -16.30 5.74 22.42
C VAL A 4 -15.75 6.88 21.56
N LEU A 5 -15.34 6.56 20.33
CA LEU A 5 -14.97 7.57 19.32
C LEU A 5 -16.13 8.50 19.01
N GLU A 6 -17.35 7.99 18.88
CA GLU A 6 -18.56 8.77 18.64
C GLU A 6 -18.88 9.68 19.83
N LEU A 7 -18.81 9.17 21.06
CA LEU A 7 -19.04 9.97 22.27
C LEU A 7 -18.04 11.12 22.38
N ILE A 8 -16.75 10.84 22.16
CA ILE A 8 -15.70 11.85 22.21
C ILE A 8 -15.87 12.85 21.06
N ALA A 9 -16.13 12.40 19.84
CA ALA A 9 -16.33 13.29 18.70
C ALA A 9 -17.58 14.17 18.84
N ASP A 10 -18.67 13.67 19.40
CA ASP A 10 -19.88 14.45 19.67
C ASP A 10 -19.63 15.50 20.76
N ALA A 11 -18.84 15.18 21.79
CA ALA A 11 -18.45 16.12 22.83
C ALA A 11 -17.55 17.24 22.28
N VAL A 12 -16.52 16.88 21.50
CA VAL A 12 -15.63 17.84 20.83
C VAL A 12 -16.41 18.73 19.84
N SER A 13 -17.30 18.13 19.05
CA SER A 13 -18.15 18.88 18.12
C SER A 13 -19.04 19.89 18.83
N SER A 14 -19.63 19.51 19.96
CA SER A 14 -20.50 20.40 20.75
C SER A 14 -19.72 21.57 21.34
N LEU A 15 -18.49 21.31 21.79
CA LEU A 15 -17.57 22.34 22.28
C LEU A 15 -17.23 23.37 21.19
N VAL A 16 -16.87 22.90 19.98
CA VAL A 16 -16.56 23.77 18.83
C VAL A 16 -17.76 24.65 18.48
N ILE A 17 -18.96 24.06 18.34
CA ILE A 17 -20.18 24.83 18.02
C ILE A 17 -20.46 25.89 19.08
N ALA A 18 -20.40 25.54 20.36
CA ALA A 18 -20.70 26.47 21.45
C ALA A 18 -19.76 27.68 21.47
N ILE A 19 -18.48 27.46 21.15
CA ILE A 19 -17.48 28.53 21.07
C ILE A 19 -17.77 29.42 19.85
N THR A 20 -17.99 28.85 18.67
CA THR A 20 -18.32 29.62 17.46
C THR A 20 -19.60 30.44 17.61
N GLU A 21 -20.65 29.88 18.23
CA GLU A 21 -21.89 30.62 18.49
C GLU A 21 -21.72 31.78 19.46
N SER A 22 -20.91 31.59 20.51
CA SER A 22 -20.59 32.64 21.47
C SER A 22 -19.78 33.77 20.82
N GLU A 23 -18.91 33.45 19.86
CA GLU A 23 -18.18 34.44 19.05
C GLU A 23 -19.11 35.21 18.09
N GLU A 24 -19.94 34.51 17.30
CA GLU A 24 -20.87 35.11 16.33
C GLU A 24 -21.91 36.02 16.98
N LYS A 25 -22.50 35.57 18.09
CA LYS A 25 -23.57 36.29 18.79
C LYS A 25 -23.02 37.32 19.79
N ASN A 26 -21.70 37.36 19.98
CA ASN A 26 -21.02 38.14 21.02
C ASN A 26 -21.65 37.94 22.41
N THR A 27 -21.93 36.69 22.76
CA THR A 27 -22.54 36.31 24.05
C THR A 27 -21.50 35.67 24.97
N LEU A 28 -21.79 35.65 26.26
CA LEU A 28 -20.96 35.00 27.28
C LEU A 28 -20.89 33.48 27.02
N PHE A 29 -19.69 32.91 27.09
CA PHE A 29 -19.48 31.48 26.89
C PHE A 29 -19.85 30.70 28.18
N GLY A 30 -20.58 29.59 28.04
CA GLY A 30 -21.05 28.80 29.19
C GLY A 30 -19.93 28.00 29.88
N ASP A 31 -20.17 27.54 31.12
CA ASP A 31 -19.21 26.69 31.83
C ASP A 31 -19.07 25.32 31.15
N MET A 32 -17.90 25.04 30.58
CA MET A 32 -17.57 23.77 29.91
C MET A 32 -16.95 22.73 30.85
N VAL A 33 -16.59 23.08 32.10
CA VAL A 33 -15.88 22.19 33.03
C VAL A 33 -16.63 20.86 33.27
N PRO A 34 -17.95 20.83 33.49
CA PRO A 34 -18.67 19.56 33.68
C PRO A 34 -18.57 18.63 32.45
N GLY A 35 -18.66 19.20 31.25
CA GLY A 35 -18.53 18.43 30.01
C GLY A 35 -17.11 17.88 29.81
N VAL A 36 -16.11 18.69 30.15
CA VAL A 36 -14.69 18.28 30.07
C VAL A 36 -14.34 17.19 31.09
N GLN A 37 -14.93 17.20 32.28
CA GLN A 37 -14.75 16.12 33.26
C GLN A 37 -15.26 14.77 32.74
N LEU A 38 -16.36 14.76 31.99
CA LEU A 38 -16.86 13.54 31.35
C LEU A 38 -15.88 13.03 30.28
N ILE A 39 -15.28 13.93 29.50
CA ILE A 39 -14.25 13.59 28.52
C ILE A 39 -13.02 12.99 29.23
N GLN A 40 -12.55 13.62 30.32
CA GLN A 40 -11.42 13.09 31.08
C GLN A 40 -11.69 11.70 31.66
N LEU A 41 -12.89 11.45 32.19
CA LEU A 41 -13.27 10.15 32.72
C LEU A 41 -13.24 9.08 31.62
N ALA A 42 -13.82 9.38 30.45
CA ALA A 42 -13.81 8.46 29.31
C ALA A 42 -12.38 8.18 28.82
N VAL A 43 -11.55 9.22 28.71
CA VAL A 43 -10.15 9.10 28.28
C VAL A 43 -9.32 8.28 29.26
N ASN A 44 -9.48 8.50 30.58
CA ASN A 44 -8.74 7.73 31.58
C ASN A 44 -9.09 6.25 31.53
N GLY A 45 -10.39 5.91 31.39
CA GLY A 45 -10.81 4.53 31.21
C GLY A 45 -10.22 3.88 29.94
N MET A 46 -10.06 4.64 28.85
CA MET A 46 -9.36 4.14 27.65
C MET A 46 -7.87 3.90 27.88
N VAL A 47 -7.20 4.79 28.60
CA VAL A 47 -5.77 4.65 28.92
C VAL A 47 -5.53 3.43 29.79
N GLU A 48 -6.37 3.22 30.80
CA GLU A 48 -6.32 2.02 31.65
C GLU A 48 -6.55 0.74 30.83
N ALA A 49 -7.54 0.73 29.94
CA ALA A 49 -7.77 -0.40 29.06
C ALA A 49 -6.58 -0.69 28.13
N ALA A 50 -5.93 0.35 27.60
CA ALA A 50 -4.74 0.19 26.77
C ALA A 50 -3.53 -0.33 27.56
N GLU A 51 -3.38 0.06 28.83
CA GLU A 51 -2.35 -0.49 29.72
C GLU A 51 -2.60 -1.99 30.01
N GLU A 52 -3.85 -2.41 30.16
CA GLU A 52 -4.22 -3.82 30.33
C GLU A 52 -3.95 -4.67 29.07
N THR A 53 -4.06 -4.10 27.87
CA THR A 53 -3.84 -4.82 26.60
C THR A 53 -2.36 -4.97 26.23
N LEU A 54 -1.43 -4.34 26.96
CA LEU A 54 0.02 -4.41 26.69
C LEU A 54 0.55 -5.85 26.58
N GLY A 55 0.00 -6.78 27.37
CA GLY A 55 0.41 -8.20 27.34
C GLY A 55 -0.10 -8.98 26.11
N LEU A 56 -1.06 -8.43 25.37
CA LEU A 56 -1.77 -9.10 24.28
C LEU A 56 -1.33 -8.61 22.89
N ILE A 57 -0.64 -7.47 22.84
CA ILE A 57 -0.14 -6.85 21.62
C ILE A 57 1.25 -7.33 21.22
N ASP A 58 1.56 -7.23 19.93
CA ASP A 58 2.88 -7.51 19.36
C ASP A 58 3.93 -6.53 19.89
N ASP A 59 5.14 -7.04 20.18
CA ASP A 59 6.21 -6.30 20.85
C ASP A 59 6.61 -5.01 20.12
N GLU A 60 6.49 -4.96 18.79
CA GLU A 60 6.80 -3.77 17.99
C GLU A 60 5.92 -2.56 18.35
N PHE A 61 4.70 -2.79 18.84
CA PHE A 61 3.72 -1.74 19.09
C PHE A 61 3.67 -1.26 20.54
N LYS A 62 4.31 -1.99 21.48
CA LYS A 62 4.22 -1.69 22.92
C LYS A 62 4.65 -0.27 23.24
N GLY A 63 5.83 0.15 22.76
CA GLY A 63 6.33 1.50 23.01
C GLY A 63 5.47 2.60 22.38
N GLN A 64 4.85 2.34 21.22
CA GLN A 64 3.95 3.30 20.58
C GLN A 64 2.63 3.43 21.34
N LEU A 65 2.07 2.30 21.81
CA LEU A 65 0.85 2.27 22.62
C LEU A 65 1.06 3.04 23.93
N GLU A 66 2.15 2.77 24.64
CA GLU A 66 2.50 3.46 25.89
C GLU A 66 2.68 4.98 25.70
N SER A 67 3.42 5.39 24.66
CA SER A 67 3.62 6.81 24.35
C SER A 67 2.29 7.50 24.03
N THR A 68 1.46 6.87 23.18
CA THR A 68 0.18 7.45 22.74
C THR A 68 -0.81 7.55 23.91
N ALA A 69 -0.87 6.53 24.76
CA ALA A 69 -1.71 6.52 25.95
C ALA A 69 -1.30 7.64 26.92
N LYS A 70 0.01 7.87 27.09
CA LYS A 70 0.54 8.98 27.89
C LYS A 70 0.19 10.35 27.31
N ASP A 71 0.34 10.53 26.00
CA ASP A 71 0.01 11.79 25.32
C ASP A 71 -1.49 12.09 25.35
N LEU A 72 -2.31 11.06 25.24
CA LEU A 72 -3.75 11.13 25.41
C LEU A 72 -4.14 11.61 26.81
N LYS A 73 -3.55 11.02 27.86
CA LYS A 73 -3.75 11.43 29.26
C LYS A 73 -3.32 12.88 29.50
N ASN A 74 -2.18 13.28 28.96
CA ASN A 74 -1.68 14.66 29.07
C ASN A 74 -2.62 15.67 28.41
N SER A 75 -3.15 15.34 27.23
CA SER A 75 -4.05 16.18 26.46
C SER A 75 -5.41 16.35 27.15
N ALA A 76 -5.93 15.29 27.77
CA ALA A 76 -7.12 15.34 28.63
C ALA A 76 -6.90 16.21 29.87
N GLY A 77 -5.71 16.14 30.48
CA GLY A 77 -5.30 17.04 31.56
C GLY A 77 -5.29 18.50 31.13
N GLN A 78 -4.68 18.79 29.98
CA GLN A 78 -4.58 20.14 29.45
C GLN A 78 -5.95 20.74 29.10
N LEU A 79 -6.85 19.95 28.51
CA LEU A 79 -8.22 20.39 28.21
C LEU A 79 -8.96 20.88 29.46
N TYR A 80 -8.78 20.21 30.60
CA TYR A 80 -9.39 20.64 31.87
C TYR A 80 -8.80 21.93 32.39
N VAL A 81 -7.48 22.11 32.30
CA VAL A 81 -6.83 23.38 32.65
C VAL A 81 -7.38 24.52 31.79
N ASP A 82 -7.51 24.31 30.49
CA ASP A 82 -8.04 25.32 29.57
C ASP A 82 -9.52 25.63 29.85
N ALA A 83 -10.32 24.62 30.19
CA ALA A 83 -11.72 24.77 30.60
C ALA A 83 -11.88 25.58 31.89
N VAL A 84 -11.04 25.34 32.90
CA VAL A 84 -11.03 26.12 34.14
C VAL A 84 -10.66 27.57 33.87
N ARG A 85 -9.63 27.81 33.04
CA ARG A 85 -9.23 29.17 32.61
C ARG A 85 -10.36 29.88 31.86
N ALA A 86 -11.10 29.18 30.99
CA ALA A 86 -12.24 29.73 30.26
C ALA A 86 -13.41 30.08 31.18
N ARG A 87 -13.59 29.34 32.28
CA ARG A 87 -14.61 29.63 33.30
C ARG A 87 -14.23 30.85 34.15
N GLU A 88 -12.95 31.01 34.48
CA GLU A 88 -12.44 32.14 35.26
C GLU A 88 -12.53 33.47 34.49
N ASP A 89 -12.33 33.42 33.16
CA ASP A 89 -12.43 34.58 32.28
C ASP A 89 -13.29 34.28 31.03
N PRO A 90 -14.64 34.33 31.15
CA PRO A 90 -15.56 33.92 30.07
C PRO A 90 -15.53 34.81 28.81
N TRP A 91 -14.99 36.03 28.91
CA TRP A 91 -14.86 36.95 27.78
C TRP A 91 -13.57 36.73 27.00
N ASN A 92 -12.59 36.07 27.61
CA ASN A 92 -11.32 35.76 26.98
C ASN A 92 -11.43 34.54 26.07
N ARG A 93 -11.15 34.77 24.78
CA ARG A 93 -11.24 33.76 23.73
C ARG A 93 -10.02 32.86 23.67
N VAL A 94 -8.90 33.23 24.30
CA VAL A 94 -7.67 32.45 24.24
C VAL A 94 -7.85 31.08 24.93
N PRO A 95 -8.34 30.98 26.18
CA PRO A 95 -8.60 29.69 26.81
C PRO A 95 -9.60 28.82 26.06
N GLN A 96 -10.60 29.45 25.42
CA GLN A 96 -11.60 28.74 24.60
C GLN A 96 -10.95 28.11 23.36
N LYS A 97 -10.06 28.85 22.68
CA LYS A 97 -9.29 28.34 21.53
C LYS A 97 -8.25 27.29 21.93
N ASP A 98 -7.60 27.45 23.08
CA ASP A 98 -6.68 26.45 23.63
C ASP A 98 -7.43 25.15 23.98
N ALA A 99 -8.63 25.24 24.56
CA ALA A 99 -9.49 24.08 24.80
C ALA A 99 -9.87 23.35 23.49
N ILE A 100 -10.10 24.07 22.39
CA ILE A 100 -10.32 23.44 21.07
C ILE A 100 -9.08 22.65 20.63
N LYS A 101 -7.88 23.20 20.78
CA LYS A 101 -6.63 22.51 20.42
C LYS A 101 -6.44 21.24 21.24
N SER A 102 -6.63 21.33 22.56
CA SER A 102 -6.54 20.19 23.48
C SER A 102 -7.58 19.11 23.13
N ALA A 103 -8.82 19.50 22.83
CA ALA A 103 -9.89 18.60 22.40
C ALA A 103 -9.60 17.89 21.06
N LYS A 104 -8.99 18.59 20.09
CA LYS A 104 -8.52 17.99 18.83
C LYS A 104 -7.42 16.97 19.06
N GLN A 105 -6.43 17.30 19.90
CA GLN A 105 -5.32 16.41 20.21
C GLN A 105 -5.79 15.12 20.88
N ILE A 106 -6.78 15.21 21.77
CA ILE A 106 -7.45 14.03 22.35
C ILE A 106 -8.02 13.14 21.23
N LEU A 107 -8.80 13.71 20.31
CA LEU A 107 -9.42 12.93 19.24
C LEU A 107 -8.37 12.27 18.33
N GLN A 108 -7.29 12.99 17.98
CA GLN A 108 -6.17 12.43 17.22
C GLN A 108 -5.49 11.26 17.95
N ASN A 109 -5.19 11.43 19.24
CA ASN A 109 -4.53 10.41 20.04
C ASN A 109 -5.43 9.19 20.30
N VAL A 110 -6.75 9.39 20.45
CA VAL A 110 -7.72 8.28 20.54
C VAL A 110 -7.75 7.46 19.25
N VAL A 111 -7.81 8.14 18.09
CA VAL A 111 -7.75 7.46 16.79
C VAL A 111 -6.44 6.69 16.65
N LEU A 112 -5.31 7.30 17.04
CA LEU A 112 -4.00 6.65 16.96
C LEU A 112 -3.91 5.41 17.86
N LEU A 113 -4.38 5.52 19.12
CA LEU A 113 -4.39 4.42 20.08
C LEU A 113 -5.14 3.21 19.53
N VAL A 114 -6.34 3.46 18.98
CA VAL A 114 -7.18 2.46 18.32
C VAL A 114 -6.46 1.79 17.16
N LEU A 115 -5.77 2.56 16.32
CA LEU A 115 -5.05 2.01 15.17
C LEU A 115 -3.87 1.15 15.57
N ILE A 116 -3.15 1.52 16.63
CA ILE A 116 -2.02 0.74 17.14
C ILE A 116 -2.51 -0.64 17.60
N GLU A 117 -3.59 -0.68 18.39
CA GLU A 117 -4.18 -1.95 18.82
C GLU A 117 -4.69 -2.79 17.65
N GLU A 118 -5.38 -2.16 16.69
CA GLU A 118 -5.88 -2.79 15.48
C GLU A 118 -4.74 -3.43 14.66
N GLN A 119 -3.67 -2.69 14.40
CA GLN A 119 -2.50 -3.15 13.67
C GLN A 119 -1.81 -4.32 14.37
N SER A 120 -1.63 -4.19 15.68
CA SER A 120 -1.06 -5.24 16.51
C SER A 120 -1.91 -6.52 16.44
N ASN A 121 -3.23 -6.41 16.61
CA ASN A 121 -4.14 -7.56 16.59
C ASN A 121 -4.07 -8.33 15.28
N ILE A 122 -4.01 -7.63 14.15
CA ILE A 122 -3.84 -8.25 12.83
C ILE A 122 -2.48 -8.95 12.73
N LYS A 123 -1.42 -8.30 13.19
CA LYS A 123 -0.08 -8.88 13.13
C LYS A 123 0.01 -10.15 13.98
N VAL A 124 -0.53 -10.13 15.20
CA VAL A 124 -0.63 -11.33 16.05
C VAL A 124 -1.43 -12.43 15.36
N LEU A 125 -2.58 -12.10 14.77
CA LEU A 125 -3.44 -13.06 14.07
C LEU A 125 -2.71 -13.72 12.89
N VAL A 126 -2.01 -12.92 12.08
CA VAL A 126 -1.22 -13.39 10.95
C VAL A 126 -0.03 -14.22 11.40
N ASN A 127 0.62 -13.85 12.51
CA ASN A 127 1.71 -14.64 13.08
C ASN A 127 1.24 -16.02 13.55
N ILE A 128 0.04 -16.11 14.15
CA ILE A 128 -0.57 -17.40 14.51
C ILE A 128 -0.83 -18.23 13.25
N ALA A 129 -1.41 -17.62 12.20
CA ALA A 129 -1.66 -18.29 10.93
C ALA A 129 -0.39 -18.84 10.28
N LYS A 130 0.69 -18.04 10.26
CA LYS A 130 2.00 -18.46 9.74
C LYS A 130 2.62 -19.59 10.56
N LYS A 131 2.55 -19.53 11.89
CA LYS A 131 3.01 -20.62 12.77
C LYS A 131 2.22 -21.91 12.55
N ALA A 132 0.90 -21.81 12.38
CA ALA A 132 0.07 -22.97 12.04
C ALA A 132 0.48 -23.59 10.71
N ALA A 133 0.72 -22.76 9.68
CA ALA A 133 1.21 -23.20 8.38
C ALA A 133 2.58 -23.88 8.44
N GLU A 134 3.53 -23.36 9.22
CA GLU A 134 4.83 -24.00 9.46
C GLU A 134 4.68 -25.35 10.17
N GLY A 135 3.73 -25.46 11.09
CA GLY A 135 3.41 -26.73 11.73
C GLY A 135 2.82 -27.74 10.76
N ILE A 136 1.94 -27.32 9.84
CA ILE A 136 1.40 -28.15 8.76
C ILE A 136 2.51 -28.67 7.85
N LYS A 137 3.44 -27.81 7.42
CA LYS A 137 4.61 -28.21 6.62
C LYS A 137 5.47 -29.23 7.36
N ARG A 138 5.68 -29.06 8.68
CA ARG A 138 6.39 -30.03 9.52
C ARG A 138 5.67 -31.38 9.63
N ILE A 139 4.34 -31.37 9.72
CA ILE A 139 3.54 -32.62 9.72
C ILE A 139 3.77 -33.43 8.44
N ASP A 140 3.95 -32.77 7.29
CA ASP A 140 4.23 -33.44 6.02
C ASP A 140 5.60 -34.15 5.98
N GLU A 141 6.53 -33.79 6.86
CA GLU A 141 7.85 -34.43 6.97
C GLU A 141 7.87 -35.63 7.92
N ILE A 142 6.78 -35.85 8.68
CA ILE A 142 6.73 -36.90 9.70
C ILE A 142 6.20 -38.21 9.12
N GLU A 143 6.89 -39.29 9.43
CA GLU A 143 6.50 -40.67 9.08
C GLU A 143 6.28 -41.58 10.30
N THR A 144 6.37 -41.03 11.52
CA THR A 144 6.22 -41.78 12.78
C THR A 144 5.02 -41.30 13.60
N MET A 145 4.22 -42.23 14.11
CA MET A 145 2.94 -41.92 14.78
C MET A 145 3.13 -41.10 16.07
N SER A 146 4.15 -41.41 16.88
CA SER A 146 4.41 -40.73 18.16
C SER A 146 4.75 -39.25 17.98
N HIS A 147 5.62 -38.92 17.02
CA HIS A 147 5.97 -37.52 16.72
C HIS A 147 4.82 -36.80 16.01
N LEU A 148 4.04 -37.53 15.20
CA LEU A 148 2.88 -36.97 14.51
C LEU A 148 1.83 -36.46 15.52
N ASP A 149 1.48 -37.24 16.53
CA ASP A 149 0.43 -36.86 17.48
C ASP A 149 0.81 -35.62 18.32
N ILE A 150 2.08 -35.48 18.70
CA ILE A 150 2.58 -34.27 19.39
C ILE A 150 2.41 -33.05 18.49
N MET A 151 2.89 -33.13 17.25
CA MET A 151 2.82 -32.02 16.30
C MET A 151 1.39 -31.67 15.89
N ILE A 152 0.51 -32.66 15.76
CA ILE A 152 -0.92 -32.43 15.50
C ILE A 152 -1.55 -31.64 16.65
N ASN A 153 -1.28 -31.98 17.91
CA ASN A 153 -1.85 -31.26 19.05
C ASN A 153 -1.41 -29.79 19.09
N ASP A 154 -0.13 -29.52 18.82
CA ASP A 154 0.40 -28.16 18.74
C ASP A 154 -0.27 -27.35 17.61
N VAL A 155 -0.42 -27.97 16.44
CA VAL A 155 -1.08 -27.34 15.28
C VAL A 155 -2.56 -27.08 15.52
N ILE A 156 -3.28 -28.03 16.15
CA ILE A 156 -4.69 -27.87 16.52
C ILE A 156 -4.86 -26.69 17.48
N SER A 157 -3.98 -26.55 18.47
CA SER A 157 -4.03 -25.43 19.41
C SER A 157 -3.93 -24.09 18.69
N LEU A 158 -2.96 -23.96 17.77
CA LEU A 158 -2.77 -22.76 16.95
C LEU A 158 -3.96 -22.47 16.03
N GLN A 159 -4.52 -23.50 15.39
CA GLN A 159 -5.66 -23.34 14.48
C GLN A 159 -6.96 -22.98 15.20
N ASN A 160 -7.21 -23.55 16.38
CA ASN A 160 -8.37 -23.19 17.19
C ASN A 160 -8.29 -21.72 17.65
N GLU A 161 -7.12 -21.26 18.06
CA GLU A 161 -6.90 -19.85 18.40
C GLU A 161 -7.04 -18.95 17.16
N LEU A 162 -6.55 -19.40 15.99
CA LEU A 162 -6.70 -18.68 14.72
C LEU A 162 -8.18 -18.50 14.36
N VAL A 163 -8.98 -19.58 14.40
CA VAL A 163 -10.42 -19.55 14.09
C VAL A 163 -11.14 -18.63 15.06
N LYS A 164 -10.90 -18.78 16.37
CA LYS A 164 -11.52 -17.96 17.42
C LYS A 164 -11.22 -16.47 17.25
N ARG A 165 -9.97 -16.11 17.00
CA ARG A 165 -9.60 -14.71 16.76
C ARG A 165 -10.10 -14.18 15.42
N SER A 166 -10.20 -15.02 14.39
CA SER A 166 -10.77 -14.64 13.09
C SER A 166 -12.27 -14.37 13.18
N GLN A 167 -13.02 -15.12 14.00
CA GLN A 167 -14.43 -14.84 14.29
C GLN A 167 -14.60 -13.51 15.02
N ARG A 168 -13.83 -13.24 16.08
CA ARG A 168 -13.85 -11.93 16.74
C ARG A 168 -13.49 -10.79 15.79
N ARG A 169 -12.59 -11.04 14.84
CA ARG A 169 -12.21 -10.08 13.82
C ARG A 169 -13.35 -9.80 12.84
N SER A 170 -14.12 -10.82 12.46
CA SER A 170 -15.24 -10.67 11.53
C SER A 170 -16.31 -9.74 12.12
N GLU A 171 -16.56 -9.83 13.44
CA GLU A 171 -17.48 -8.94 14.18
C GLU A 171 -17.08 -7.46 14.09
N GLY A 172 -15.78 -7.15 14.01
CA GLY A 172 -15.26 -5.77 13.86
C GLY A 172 -15.13 -5.27 12.41
N SER A 173 -15.51 -6.08 11.42
CA SER A 173 -15.47 -5.67 10.01
C SER A 173 -16.69 -4.82 9.66
N HIS A 174 -16.44 -3.65 9.08
CA HIS A 174 -17.48 -2.75 8.60
C HIS A 174 -18.00 -3.19 7.21
N ASN A 175 -17.29 -4.12 6.57
CA ASN A 175 -17.66 -4.70 5.29
C ASN A 175 -18.25 -6.11 5.51
N PRO A 176 -19.57 -6.28 5.30
CA PRO A 176 -20.27 -7.53 5.55
C PRO A 176 -19.96 -8.65 4.54
N GLU A 177 -19.58 -8.32 3.31
CA GLU A 177 -19.10 -9.32 2.34
C GLU A 177 -17.79 -9.94 2.82
N LEU A 178 -16.86 -9.09 3.29
CA LEU A 178 -15.59 -9.55 3.86
C LEU A 178 -15.79 -10.30 5.18
N ARG A 179 -16.77 -9.90 5.98
CA ARG A 179 -17.16 -10.60 7.21
C ARG A 179 -17.61 -12.03 6.92
N SER A 180 -18.62 -12.20 6.06
CA SER A 180 -19.11 -13.53 5.66
C SER A 180 -17.98 -14.39 5.09
N LYS A 181 -17.16 -13.79 4.21
CA LYS A 181 -16.02 -14.48 3.61
C LYS A 181 -15.01 -14.95 4.66
N LEU A 182 -14.71 -14.14 5.68
CA LEU A 182 -13.78 -14.54 6.74
C LEU A 182 -14.33 -15.69 7.59
N GLU A 183 -15.62 -15.66 7.92
CA GLU A 183 -16.31 -16.73 8.68
C GLU A 183 -16.35 -18.05 7.90
N ASP A 184 -16.65 -17.98 6.60
CA ASP A 184 -16.67 -19.15 5.71
C ASP A 184 -15.28 -19.78 5.59
N ILE A 185 -14.24 -18.96 5.40
CA ILE A 185 -12.85 -19.46 5.30
C ILE A 185 -12.38 -20.02 6.65
N ALA A 186 -12.68 -19.37 7.77
CA ALA A 186 -12.30 -19.88 9.09
C ALA A 186 -12.92 -21.26 9.37
N SER A 187 -14.19 -21.45 8.98
CA SER A 187 -14.86 -22.75 9.06
C SER A 187 -14.19 -23.80 8.14
N MET A 188 -13.82 -23.39 6.93
CA MET A 188 -13.12 -24.25 5.96
C MET A 188 -11.74 -24.69 6.46
N VAL A 189 -10.98 -23.82 7.14
CA VAL A 189 -9.68 -24.16 7.74
C VAL A 189 -9.82 -25.30 8.76
N GLY A 190 -10.88 -25.29 9.57
CA GLY A 190 -11.18 -26.39 10.51
C GLY A 190 -11.40 -27.72 9.78
N ILE A 191 -12.28 -27.73 8.78
CA ILE A 191 -12.61 -28.94 7.99
C ILE A 191 -11.36 -29.49 7.27
N LEU A 192 -10.59 -28.61 6.62
CA LEU A 192 -9.38 -29.00 5.89
C LEU A 192 -8.28 -29.49 6.83
N SER A 193 -8.21 -28.98 8.07
CA SER A 193 -7.28 -29.49 9.06
C SER A 193 -7.58 -30.94 9.42
N GLU A 194 -8.84 -31.27 9.70
CA GLU A 194 -9.23 -32.66 10.02
C GLU A 194 -8.87 -33.61 8.88
N GLN A 195 -9.10 -33.19 7.63
CA GLN A 195 -8.73 -33.96 6.43
C GLN A 195 -7.22 -34.17 6.32
N HIS A 196 -6.42 -33.13 6.54
CA HIS A 196 -4.96 -33.21 6.52
C HIS A 196 -4.42 -34.13 7.62
N GLN A 197 -4.94 -34.02 8.85
CA GLN A 197 -4.58 -34.88 9.97
C GLN A 197 -4.91 -36.35 9.68
N HIS A 198 -6.10 -36.62 9.13
CA HIS A 198 -6.47 -37.98 8.74
C HIS A 198 -5.50 -38.54 7.70
N ALA A 199 -5.19 -37.77 6.65
CA ALA A 199 -4.24 -38.19 5.62
C ALA A 199 -2.83 -38.41 6.19
N ALA A 200 -2.37 -37.57 7.13
CA ALA A 200 -1.07 -37.73 7.78
C ALA A 200 -0.99 -39.00 8.64
N ARG A 201 -2.07 -39.34 9.36
CA ARG A 201 -2.16 -40.61 10.11
C ARG A 201 -2.13 -41.83 9.19
N GLU A 202 -2.79 -41.77 8.03
CA GLU A 202 -2.76 -42.85 7.03
C GLU A 202 -1.37 -43.05 6.43
N VAL A 203 -0.60 -41.98 6.19
CA VAL A 203 0.81 -42.07 5.78
C VAL A 203 1.66 -42.72 6.87
N CYS A 204 1.48 -42.36 8.15
CA CYS A 204 2.24 -42.99 9.24
C CYS A 204 1.86 -44.46 9.46
N ARG A 205 0.63 -44.87 9.12
CA ARG A 205 0.20 -46.29 9.13
C ARG A 205 0.85 -47.09 8.01
N ASN A 206 1.01 -46.49 6.83
CA ASN A 206 1.67 -47.13 5.70
C ASN A 206 2.56 -46.15 4.91
N PRO A 207 3.82 -45.95 5.35
CA PRO A 207 4.71 -44.93 4.76
C PRO A 207 5.09 -45.20 3.30
N LYS A 208 4.97 -46.44 2.83
CA LYS A 208 5.35 -46.85 1.46
C LYS A 208 4.25 -46.60 0.43
N ASP A 209 3.02 -46.28 0.85
CA ASP A 209 1.91 -46.04 -0.05
C ASP A 209 1.97 -44.63 -0.65
N GLN A 210 2.29 -44.56 -1.95
CA GLN A 210 2.36 -43.30 -2.68
C GLN A 210 1.01 -42.58 -2.74
N ASN A 211 -0.11 -43.31 -2.80
CA ASN A 211 -1.45 -42.71 -2.86
C ASN A 211 -1.79 -41.97 -1.55
N ASN A 212 -1.37 -42.49 -0.41
CA ASN A 212 -1.54 -41.81 0.88
C ASN A 212 -0.68 -40.54 0.97
N ARG A 213 0.55 -40.59 0.45
CA ARG A 213 1.43 -39.42 0.37
C ARG A 213 0.84 -38.33 -0.54
N ASP A 214 0.30 -38.73 -1.69
CA ASP A 214 -0.34 -37.81 -2.64
C ASP A 214 -1.60 -37.16 -2.03
N ARG A 215 -2.44 -37.94 -1.33
CA ARG A 215 -3.62 -37.43 -0.60
C ARG A 215 -3.23 -36.45 0.52
N ARG A 216 -2.17 -36.76 1.28
CA ARG A 216 -1.66 -35.85 2.32
C ARG A 216 -1.17 -34.54 1.70
N ALA A 217 -0.40 -34.63 0.61
CA ALA A 217 0.09 -33.45 -0.10
C ALA A 217 -1.08 -32.60 -0.65
N GLU A 218 -2.10 -33.22 -1.22
CA GLU A 218 -3.30 -32.51 -1.70
C GLU A 218 -4.05 -31.81 -0.55
N ALA A 219 -4.25 -32.50 0.57
CA ALA A 219 -4.90 -31.92 1.75
C ALA A 219 -4.08 -30.77 2.35
N SER A 220 -2.76 -30.91 2.41
CA SER A 220 -1.82 -29.87 2.88
C SER A 220 -1.90 -28.62 2.01
N VAL A 221 -1.85 -28.77 0.68
CA VAL A 221 -1.96 -27.64 -0.26
C VAL A 221 -3.30 -26.92 -0.11
N LYS A 222 -4.42 -27.64 0.01
CA LYS A 222 -5.74 -27.03 0.23
C LYS A 222 -5.80 -26.26 1.55
N LEU A 223 -5.30 -26.85 2.63
CA LEU A 223 -5.29 -26.23 3.96
C LEU A 223 -4.42 -24.97 4.00
N LEU A 224 -3.20 -25.04 3.45
CA LEU A 224 -2.31 -23.88 3.35
C LEU A 224 -2.92 -22.77 2.49
N SER A 225 -3.61 -23.12 1.39
CA SER A 225 -4.34 -22.14 0.57
C SER A 225 -5.47 -21.46 1.35
N ALA A 226 -6.25 -22.20 2.13
CA ALA A 226 -7.34 -21.66 2.94
C ALA A 226 -6.81 -20.74 4.06
N ILE A 227 -5.70 -21.10 4.72
CA ILE A 227 -5.02 -20.22 5.69
C ILE A 227 -4.54 -18.94 5.01
N ASP A 228 -4.02 -19.03 3.79
CA ASP A 228 -3.57 -17.86 3.06
C ASP A 228 -4.72 -16.96 2.56
N ASP A 229 -5.87 -17.55 2.18
CA ASP A 229 -7.12 -16.83 1.91
C ASP A 229 -7.67 -16.12 3.15
N LEU A 230 -7.50 -16.73 4.33
CA LEU A 230 -7.84 -16.15 5.62
C LEU A 230 -6.97 -14.91 5.89
N ILE A 231 -5.65 -15.03 5.75
CA ILE A 231 -4.71 -13.91 5.88
C ILE A 231 -5.05 -12.79 4.88
N TYR A 232 -5.30 -13.14 3.63
CA TYR A 232 -5.67 -12.18 2.59
C TYR A 232 -6.98 -11.44 2.94
N THR A 233 -8.00 -12.15 3.42
CA THR A 233 -9.28 -11.54 3.81
C THR A 233 -9.10 -10.61 5.02
N ILE A 234 -8.27 -10.99 6.00
CA ILE A 234 -7.92 -10.11 7.12
C ILE A 234 -7.26 -8.81 6.64
N LYS A 235 -6.32 -8.90 5.67
CA LYS A 235 -5.70 -7.71 5.07
C LYS A 235 -6.73 -6.80 4.41
N LEU A 236 -7.69 -7.36 3.67
CA LEU A 236 -8.74 -6.57 3.03
C LEU A 236 -9.65 -5.88 4.05
N ILE A 237 -10.02 -6.59 5.12
CA ILE A 237 -10.82 -6.00 6.21
C ILE A 237 -10.07 -4.84 6.84
N PHE A 238 -8.77 -5.01 7.11
CA PHE A 238 -7.94 -3.94 7.63
C PHE A 238 -7.90 -2.74 6.68
N ALA A 239 -7.53 -2.96 5.41
CA ALA A 239 -7.49 -1.90 4.41
C ALA A 239 -8.85 -1.19 4.26
N SER A 240 -9.96 -1.93 4.39
CA SER A 240 -11.31 -1.35 4.40
C SER A 240 -11.55 -0.48 5.64
N ASN A 241 -11.17 -0.96 6.83
CA ASN A 241 -11.39 -0.26 8.10
C ASN A 241 -10.45 0.95 8.28
N THR A 242 -9.23 0.94 7.72
CA THR A 242 -8.22 1.99 7.92
C THR A 242 -8.07 3.00 6.79
N LYS A 243 -8.87 2.89 5.71
CA LYS A 243 -8.90 3.84 4.57
C LYS A 243 -8.99 5.32 4.96
N PHE A 244 -9.50 5.61 6.16
CA PHE A 244 -9.67 6.97 6.67
C PHE A 244 -8.42 7.56 7.34
N VAL A 245 -7.43 6.77 7.77
CA VAL A 245 -6.34 7.29 8.65
C VAL A 245 -4.96 7.36 7.98
N ASP A 246 -4.93 7.29 6.66
CA ASP A 246 -3.74 6.91 5.90
C ASP A 246 -2.64 8.00 5.74
N LEU A 247 -2.65 9.06 6.55
CA LEU A 247 -1.64 10.14 6.43
C LEU A 247 -0.73 10.36 7.64
N ALA A 248 -1.01 9.77 8.81
CA ALA A 248 -0.14 9.94 9.98
C ALA A 248 0.84 8.77 10.20
N PHE A 249 0.53 7.57 9.71
CA PHE A 249 1.33 6.36 9.97
C PHE A 249 1.43 5.49 8.70
N LYS A 250 2.59 5.53 8.02
CA LYS A 250 2.85 4.62 6.88
C LYS A 250 3.21 3.23 7.42
N TRP A 251 2.23 2.34 7.38
CA TRP A 251 2.34 0.95 7.81
C TRP A 251 3.15 0.10 6.81
N LYS A 252 3.89 -0.89 7.32
CA LYS A 252 4.48 -1.94 6.47
C LYS A 252 3.38 -2.93 6.09
N PRO A 253 3.10 -3.17 4.79
CA PRO A 253 2.09 -4.12 4.38
C PRO A 253 2.30 -5.48 5.05
N VAL A 254 1.31 -5.96 5.82
CA VAL A 254 1.25 -7.36 6.21
C VAL A 254 1.29 -8.16 4.93
N ARG A 255 2.12 -9.21 4.92
CA ARG A 255 2.33 -10.07 3.74
C ARG A 255 1.53 -11.36 3.86
N THR A 256 1.00 -11.85 2.74
CA THR A 256 0.41 -13.18 2.66
C THR A 256 1.53 -14.23 2.73
N MET A 257 1.18 -15.47 3.00
CA MET A 257 2.14 -16.57 2.92
C MET A 257 2.67 -16.73 1.50
N ALA A 258 1.82 -16.57 0.47
CA ALA A 258 2.26 -16.60 -0.91
C ALA A 258 3.29 -15.50 -1.24
N GLU A 259 3.08 -14.27 -0.77
CA GLU A 259 4.04 -13.17 -0.96
C GLU A 259 5.37 -13.47 -0.27
N ASP A 260 5.36 -14.00 0.95
CA ASP A 260 6.58 -14.41 1.66
C ASP A 260 7.31 -15.56 0.96
N GLU A 261 6.56 -16.54 0.44
CA GLU A 261 7.11 -17.69 -0.27
C GLU A 261 7.75 -17.28 -1.60
N VAL A 262 7.22 -16.27 -2.31
CA VAL A 262 7.88 -15.69 -3.50
C VAL A 262 9.27 -15.17 -3.13
N LEU A 263 9.41 -14.45 -2.02
CA LEU A 263 10.70 -13.92 -1.57
C LEU A 263 11.64 -15.04 -1.12
N ALA A 264 11.14 -16.02 -0.36
CA ALA A 264 11.94 -17.14 0.12
C ALA A 264 12.46 -18.01 -1.04
N ALA A 265 11.59 -18.33 -2.01
CA ALA A 265 11.96 -19.07 -3.21
C ALA A 265 12.96 -18.28 -4.07
N SER A 266 12.79 -16.95 -4.18
CA SER A 266 13.75 -16.08 -4.88
C SER A 266 15.13 -16.14 -4.23
N ALA A 267 15.22 -15.99 -2.90
CA ALA A 267 16.48 -16.04 -2.18
C ALA A 267 17.22 -17.38 -2.38
N LYS A 268 16.52 -18.51 -2.22
CA LYS A 268 17.07 -19.85 -2.45
C LYS A 268 17.48 -20.06 -3.91
N MET A 269 16.67 -19.59 -4.86
CA MET A 269 16.96 -19.68 -6.28
C MET A 269 18.22 -18.91 -6.66
N ILE A 270 18.37 -17.67 -6.18
CA ILE A 270 19.55 -16.83 -6.42
C ILE A 270 20.79 -17.50 -5.83
N GLU A 271 20.68 -18.08 -4.63
CA GLU A 271 21.77 -18.84 -4.02
C GLU A 271 22.18 -20.03 -4.88
N ASN A 272 21.24 -20.88 -5.31
CA ASN A 272 21.52 -22.04 -6.15
C ASN A 272 22.09 -21.65 -7.52
N LEU A 273 21.60 -20.56 -8.12
CA LEU A 273 22.12 -20.00 -9.38
C LEU A 273 23.58 -19.56 -9.26
N ARG A 274 23.99 -18.98 -8.10
CA ARG A 274 25.39 -18.60 -7.86
C ARG A 274 26.30 -19.82 -7.72
N HIS A 275 25.79 -20.92 -7.18
CA HIS A 275 26.55 -22.16 -7.02
C HIS A 275 26.60 -23.04 -8.26
N LEU A 276 25.73 -22.79 -9.24
CA LEU A 276 25.59 -23.64 -10.41
C LEU A 276 26.92 -23.93 -11.15
N PRO A 277 27.81 -22.95 -11.42
CA PRO A 277 29.08 -23.24 -12.09
C PRO A 277 29.98 -24.20 -11.31
N HIS A 278 29.98 -24.11 -9.97
CA HIS A 278 30.76 -24.97 -9.09
C HIS A 278 30.19 -26.40 -9.04
N GLU A 279 28.87 -26.52 -8.98
CA GLU A 279 28.21 -27.83 -8.98
C GLU A 279 28.34 -28.54 -10.33
N ILE A 280 28.46 -27.80 -11.44
CA ILE A 280 28.83 -28.36 -12.75
C ILE A 280 30.23 -28.97 -12.71
N GLN A 281 31.21 -28.25 -12.14
CA GLN A 281 32.60 -28.75 -12.00
C GLN A 281 32.69 -30.02 -11.13
N LYS A 282 31.82 -30.15 -10.13
CA LYS A 282 31.72 -31.35 -9.28
C LYS A 282 30.94 -32.51 -9.89
N GLY A 283 30.35 -32.35 -11.09
CA GLY A 283 29.52 -33.37 -11.73
C GLY A 283 28.06 -33.42 -11.24
N ASN A 284 27.65 -32.49 -10.37
CA ASN A 284 26.28 -32.38 -9.83
C ASN A 284 25.36 -31.45 -10.63
N GLY A 285 25.84 -30.87 -11.74
CA GLY A 285 25.11 -29.89 -12.56
C GLY A 285 23.63 -30.23 -12.83
N PRO A 286 23.29 -31.45 -13.29
CA PRO A 286 21.89 -31.82 -13.55
C PRO A 286 20.99 -31.85 -12.30
N ALA A 287 21.53 -32.10 -11.11
CA ALA A 287 20.77 -32.04 -9.86
C ALA A 287 20.57 -30.58 -9.44
N ALA A 288 21.64 -29.76 -9.47
CA ALA A 288 21.59 -28.34 -9.14
C ALA A 288 20.60 -27.57 -10.03
N VAL A 289 20.59 -27.82 -11.34
CA VAL A 289 19.62 -27.20 -12.26
C VAL A 289 18.19 -27.61 -11.92
N ARG A 290 17.93 -28.89 -11.61
CA ARG A 290 16.58 -29.34 -11.22
C ARG A 290 16.10 -28.61 -9.97
N GLU A 291 16.97 -28.38 -9.00
CA GLU A 291 16.63 -27.62 -7.80
C GLU A 291 16.33 -26.14 -8.10
N ILE A 292 17.13 -25.50 -8.97
CA ILE A 292 16.88 -24.13 -9.44
C ILE A 292 15.52 -24.03 -10.15
N VAL A 293 15.23 -24.98 -11.04
CA VAL A 293 13.95 -25.06 -11.76
C VAL A 293 12.80 -25.26 -10.78
N ASN A 294 12.97 -26.09 -9.75
CA ASN A 294 11.97 -26.28 -8.71
C ASN A 294 11.70 -24.97 -7.95
N ASN A 295 12.75 -24.27 -7.50
CA ASN A 295 12.62 -22.98 -6.83
C ASN A 295 11.97 -21.93 -7.74
N ALA A 296 12.30 -21.92 -9.04
CA ALA A 296 11.64 -21.05 -10.02
C ALA A 296 10.14 -21.36 -10.14
N ASN A 297 9.76 -22.64 -10.20
CA ASN A 297 8.36 -23.06 -10.27
C ASN A 297 7.58 -22.69 -9.00
N ILE A 298 8.20 -22.84 -7.82
CA ILE A 298 7.61 -22.42 -6.53
C ILE A 298 7.42 -20.90 -6.52
N GLN A 299 8.42 -20.13 -6.96
CA GLN A 299 8.31 -18.68 -7.04
C GLN A 299 7.19 -18.25 -8.00
N ILE A 300 7.11 -18.87 -9.17
CA ILE A 300 6.09 -18.60 -10.19
C ILE A 300 4.69 -18.94 -9.69
N SER A 301 4.49 -20.11 -9.07
CA SER A 301 3.16 -20.54 -8.62
C SER A 301 2.60 -19.62 -7.54
N ASN A 302 3.42 -19.25 -6.54
CA ASN A 302 3.04 -18.30 -5.50
C ASN A 302 2.83 -16.89 -6.05
N ALA A 303 3.62 -16.46 -7.03
CA ALA A 303 3.41 -15.16 -7.69
C ALA A 303 2.12 -15.12 -8.51
N ILE A 304 1.70 -16.22 -9.15
CA ILE A 304 0.40 -16.33 -9.83
C ILE A 304 -0.73 -16.17 -8.82
N LEU A 305 -0.61 -16.80 -7.65
CA LEU A 305 -1.58 -16.67 -6.57
C LEU A 305 -1.69 -15.21 -6.10
N ALA A 306 -0.55 -14.55 -5.87
CA ALA A 306 -0.51 -13.13 -5.54
C ALA A 306 -1.11 -12.24 -6.65
N ALA A 307 -0.83 -12.51 -7.92
CA ALA A 307 -1.39 -11.78 -9.06
C ALA A 307 -2.91 -11.95 -9.19
N ASN A 308 -3.43 -13.17 -8.95
CA ASN A 308 -4.87 -13.44 -9.00
C ASN A 308 -5.64 -12.71 -7.91
N ARG A 309 -5.01 -12.55 -6.74
CA ARG A 309 -5.55 -11.81 -5.60
C ARG A 309 -5.25 -10.30 -5.65
N CYS A 310 -4.54 -9.81 -6.66
CA CYS A 310 -4.23 -8.39 -6.78
C CYS A 310 -5.42 -7.62 -7.38
N GLU A 311 -6.00 -6.71 -6.60
CA GLU A 311 -7.10 -5.83 -7.05
C GLU A 311 -6.62 -4.76 -8.04
N ASP A 312 -5.37 -4.29 -7.89
CA ASP A 312 -4.78 -3.32 -8.81
C ASP A 312 -4.45 -4.01 -10.15
N PRO A 313 -5.12 -3.62 -11.25
CA PRO A 313 -4.94 -4.24 -12.56
C PRO A 313 -3.54 -3.98 -13.14
N VAL A 314 -2.89 -2.87 -12.80
CA VAL A 314 -1.54 -2.54 -13.28
C VAL A 314 -0.51 -3.32 -12.50
N LYS A 315 -0.60 -3.36 -11.17
CA LYS A 315 0.28 -4.21 -10.36
C LYS A 315 0.16 -5.67 -10.80
N LYS A 316 -1.07 -6.17 -11.02
CA LYS A 316 -1.32 -7.51 -11.56
C LYS A 316 -0.60 -7.72 -12.90
N LYS A 317 -0.72 -6.77 -13.85
CA LYS A 317 -0.04 -6.84 -15.15
C LYS A 317 1.50 -6.86 -15.00
N MET A 318 2.07 -6.07 -14.08
CA MET A 318 3.51 -6.05 -13.81
C MET A 318 4.02 -7.37 -13.22
N ILE A 319 3.26 -7.97 -12.30
CA ILE A 319 3.58 -9.29 -11.73
C ILE A 319 3.52 -10.36 -12.83
N LEU A 320 2.46 -10.39 -13.65
CA LEU A 320 2.30 -11.36 -14.74
C LEU A 320 3.43 -11.27 -15.77
N LYS A 321 3.88 -10.06 -16.13
CA LYS A 321 5.05 -9.87 -17.00
C LYS A 321 6.34 -10.41 -16.38
N SER A 322 6.55 -10.14 -15.10
CA SER A 322 7.72 -10.66 -14.37
C SER A 322 7.69 -12.20 -14.27
N ILE A 323 6.49 -12.79 -14.17
CA ILE A 323 6.30 -14.25 -14.24
C ILE A 323 6.66 -14.80 -15.62
N GLU A 324 6.21 -14.15 -16.70
CA GLU A 324 6.51 -14.57 -18.07
C GLU A 324 8.01 -14.54 -18.38
N GLU A 325 8.72 -13.51 -17.91
CA GLU A 325 10.17 -13.40 -18.04
C GLU A 325 10.90 -14.56 -17.35
N LEU A 326 10.55 -14.84 -16.08
CA LEU A 326 11.15 -15.95 -15.34
C LEU A 326 10.82 -17.30 -15.99
N LYS A 327 9.57 -17.50 -16.43
CA LYS A 327 9.14 -18.70 -17.17
C LYS A 327 9.94 -18.93 -18.45
N LYS A 328 10.32 -17.86 -19.16
CA LYS A 328 11.12 -17.92 -20.40
C LYS A 328 12.57 -18.27 -20.12
N LEU A 329 13.15 -17.74 -19.03
CA LEU A 329 14.56 -17.95 -18.68
C LEU A 329 14.83 -19.35 -18.09
N THR A 330 13.87 -19.93 -17.36
CA THR A 330 14.01 -21.28 -16.78
C THR A 330 14.43 -22.36 -17.81
N PRO A 331 13.78 -22.53 -18.97
CA PRO A 331 14.22 -23.50 -19.98
C PRO A 331 15.53 -23.10 -20.68
N GLN A 332 15.80 -21.80 -20.84
CA GLN A 332 17.06 -21.33 -21.42
C GLN A 332 18.25 -21.69 -20.53
N LEU A 333 18.09 -21.59 -19.20
CA LEU A 333 19.10 -22.02 -18.23
C LEU A 333 19.42 -23.52 -18.35
N ILE A 334 18.39 -24.36 -18.56
CA ILE A 334 18.58 -25.80 -18.77
C ILE A 334 19.43 -26.03 -20.03
N THR A 335 19.10 -25.37 -21.14
CA THR A 335 19.83 -25.50 -22.41
C THR A 335 21.27 -25.00 -22.29
N ALA A 336 21.48 -23.84 -21.67
CA ALA A 336 22.82 -23.30 -21.45
C ALA A 336 23.67 -24.21 -20.56
N THR A 337 23.07 -24.80 -19.51
CA THR A 337 23.78 -25.76 -18.65
C THR A 337 24.13 -27.04 -19.39
N LYS A 338 23.22 -27.57 -20.22
CA LYS A 338 23.50 -28.76 -21.04
C LYS A 338 24.67 -28.52 -22.00
N ALA A 339 24.73 -27.37 -22.65
CA ALA A 339 25.82 -27.02 -23.56
C ALA A 339 27.20 -27.03 -22.84
N VAL A 340 27.27 -26.52 -21.61
CA VAL A 340 28.50 -26.55 -20.80
C VAL A 340 28.83 -27.96 -20.30
N LEU A 341 27.82 -28.80 -20.01
CA LEU A 341 28.04 -30.21 -19.64
C LEU A 341 28.55 -31.06 -20.81
N GLU A 342 28.09 -30.76 -22.03
CA GLU A 342 28.52 -31.44 -23.26
C GLU A 342 29.94 -31.04 -23.68
N ASN A 343 30.27 -29.75 -23.57
CA ASN A 343 31.60 -29.22 -23.92
C ASN A 343 32.12 -28.27 -22.81
N PRO A 344 32.78 -28.81 -21.76
CA PRO A 344 33.27 -28.01 -20.64
C PRO A 344 34.30 -26.95 -21.02
N ASP A 345 35.08 -27.17 -22.09
CA ASP A 345 36.14 -26.25 -22.53
C ASP A 345 35.65 -25.16 -23.51
N ASP A 346 34.36 -25.16 -23.89
CA ASP A 346 33.81 -24.14 -24.80
C ASP A 346 33.56 -22.82 -24.06
N GLU A 347 34.46 -21.85 -24.27
CA GLU A 347 34.33 -20.49 -23.71
C GLU A 347 33.00 -19.81 -24.06
N ASN A 348 32.40 -20.11 -25.23
CA ASN A 348 31.14 -19.48 -25.63
C ASN A 348 29.96 -20.08 -24.87
N ALA A 349 29.96 -21.39 -24.64
CA ALA A 349 28.97 -22.06 -23.82
C ALA A 349 29.02 -21.57 -22.36
N GLN A 350 30.23 -21.41 -21.81
CA GLN A 350 30.42 -20.84 -20.47
C GLN A 350 29.91 -19.40 -20.37
N LYS A 351 30.26 -18.52 -21.31
CA LYS A 351 29.74 -17.14 -21.36
C LYS A 351 28.23 -17.09 -21.49
N HIS A 352 27.65 -17.98 -22.28
CA HIS A 352 26.20 -18.07 -22.44
C HIS A 352 25.51 -18.51 -21.15
N LEU A 353 26.10 -19.48 -20.43
CA LEU A 353 25.62 -19.90 -19.11
C LEU A 353 25.69 -18.76 -18.09
N ASP A 354 26.82 -18.05 -17.98
CA ASP A 354 26.99 -16.94 -17.05
C ASP A 354 25.99 -15.80 -17.33
N SER A 355 25.78 -15.45 -18.60
CA SER A 355 24.77 -14.46 -19.00
C SER A 355 23.36 -14.91 -18.63
N THR A 356 23.05 -16.21 -18.79
CA THR A 356 21.73 -16.77 -18.48
C THR A 356 21.50 -16.85 -16.98
N ILE A 357 22.53 -17.17 -16.19
CA ILE A 357 22.49 -17.13 -14.73
C ILE A 357 22.19 -15.71 -14.25
N TYR A 358 22.90 -14.70 -14.76
CA TYR A 358 22.69 -13.30 -14.41
C TYR A 358 21.25 -12.85 -14.74
N ALA A 359 20.79 -13.13 -15.97
CA ALA A 359 19.44 -12.78 -16.39
C ALA A 359 18.37 -13.46 -15.50
N THR A 360 18.57 -14.73 -15.17
CA THR A 360 17.65 -15.51 -14.33
C THR A 360 17.60 -15.00 -12.89
N GLN A 361 18.75 -14.61 -12.31
CA GLN A 361 18.82 -13.96 -11.00
C GLN A 361 18.04 -12.64 -11.00
N LYS A 362 18.28 -11.78 -12.00
CA LYS A 362 17.59 -10.50 -12.11
C LYS A 362 16.08 -10.67 -12.31
N ALA A 363 15.64 -11.62 -13.13
CA ALA A 363 14.22 -11.91 -13.29
C ALA A 363 13.56 -12.38 -11.98
N SER A 364 14.26 -13.20 -11.20
CA SER A 364 13.80 -13.63 -9.86
C SER A 364 13.67 -12.46 -8.88
N GLU A 365 14.67 -11.58 -8.80
CA GLU A 365 14.66 -10.37 -7.94
C GLU A 365 13.53 -9.41 -8.33
N HIS A 366 13.35 -9.19 -9.63
CA HIS A 366 12.28 -8.33 -10.15
C HIS A 366 10.90 -8.88 -9.81
N LEU A 367 10.68 -10.20 -9.95
CA LEU A 367 9.42 -10.83 -9.58
C LEU A 367 9.15 -10.69 -8.08
N ALA A 368 10.14 -10.91 -7.23
CA ALA A 368 10.01 -10.72 -5.78
C ALA A 368 9.65 -9.27 -5.42
N THR A 369 10.31 -8.30 -6.06
CA THR A 369 10.04 -6.86 -5.88
C THR A 369 8.63 -6.49 -6.36
N ALA A 370 8.19 -7.01 -7.51
CA ALA A 370 6.88 -6.71 -8.10
C ALA A 370 5.69 -7.18 -7.24
N VAL A 371 5.87 -8.28 -6.50
CA VAL A 371 4.83 -8.83 -5.63
C VAL A 371 4.60 -7.93 -4.40
N ILE A 372 5.66 -7.38 -3.79
CA ILE A 372 5.54 -6.63 -2.54
C ILE A 372 5.44 -5.11 -2.71
N SER A 373 5.93 -4.57 -3.83
CA SER A 373 6.05 -3.11 -4.01
C SER A 373 4.81 -2.53 -4.69
N THR A 374 4.64 -1.21 -4.59
CA THR A 374 3.64 -0.46 -5.35
C THR A 374 4.07 -0.30 -6.82
N PRO A 375 3.15 -0.05 -7.77
CA PRO A 375 3.51 0.21 -9.16
C PRO A 375 4.58 1.31 -9.35
N SER A 376 4.48 2.42 -8.61
CA SER A 376 5.49 3.48 -8.62
C SER A 376 6.86 2.98 -8.13
N GLU A 377 6.90 2.24 -7.02
CA GLU A 377 8.15 1.68 -6.49
C GLU A 377 8.77 0.64 -7.43
N ILE A 378 7.96 -0.14 -8.16
CA ILE A 378 8.44 -1.09 -9.18
C ILE A 378 9.15 -0.34 -10.31
N VAL A 379 8.53 0.73 -10.82
CA VAL A 379 9.11 1.57 -11.87
C VAL A 379 10.37 2.27 -11.36
N ALA A 380 10.34 2.80 -10.14
CA ALA A 380 11.47 3.45 -9.50
C ALA A 380 12.66 2.49 -9.24
N ALA A 381 12.40 1.27 -8.77
CA ALA A 381 13.42 0.24 -8.59
C ALA A 381 14.06 -0.15 -9.93
N SER A 382 13.25 -0.30 -10.97
CA SER A 382 13.71 -0.57 -12.34
C SER A 382 14.59 0.58 -12.86
N GLY A 383 14.16 1.83 -12.70
CA GLY A 383 14.93 3.02 -13.10
C GLY A 383 16.23 3.16 -12.30
N ALA A 384 16.19 2.87 -11.01
CA ALA A 384 17.36 2.90 -10.15
C ALA A 384 18.41 1.86 -10.57
N SER A 385 17.96 0.66 -10.96
CA SER A 385 18.81 -0.42 -11.44
C SER A 385 19.40 -0.10 -12.81
N LEU A 386 18.58 0.39 -13.74
CA LEU A 386 19.03 0.83 -15.06
C LEU A 386 20.10 1.92 -14.97
N SER A 387 19.91 2.91 -14.08
CA SER A 387 20.91 3.96 -13.86
C SER A 387 22.26 3.40 -13.38
N ARG A 388 22.24 2.35 -12.53
CA ARG A 388 23.48 1.70 -12.06
C ARG A 388 24.16 0.90 -13.15
N GLU A 389 23.40 0.25 -14.03
CA GLU A 389 23.96 -0.46 -15.17
C GLU A 389 24.64 0.52 -16.15
N LEU A 390 24.03 1.69 -16.38
CA LEU A 390 24.66 2.76 -17.17
C LEU A 390 25.96 3.26 -16.51
N ASP A 391 25.97 3.47 -15.19
CA ASP A 391 27.19 3.88 -14.45
C ASP A 391 28.27 2.78 -14.49
N SER A 392 27.88 1.52 -14.35
CA SER A 392 28.82 0.39 -14.42
C SER A 392 29.37 0.18 -15.83
N LEU A 393 28.60 0.50 -16.88
CA LEU A 393 29.08 0.46 -18.26
C LEU A 393 30.12 1.56 -18.50
N GLU A 394 29.84 2.78 -18.04
CA GLU A 394 30.78 3.90 -18.14
C GLU A 394 32.10 3.60 -17.40
N ASP A 395 32.03 3.04 -16.19
CA ASP A 395 33.21 2.63 -15.41
C ASP A 395 33.99 1.47 -16.07
N ALA A 396 33.30 0.46 -16.60
CA ALA A 396 33.95 -0.65 -17.30
C ALA A 396 34.71 -0.18 -18.55
N ILE A 397 34.11 0.72 -19.34
CA ILE A 397 34.75 1.32 -20.52
C ILE A 397 35.91 2.22 -20.08
N ALA A 398 35.75 3.02 -19.02
CA ALA A 398 36.81 3.88 -18.49
C ALA A 398 38.04 3.07 -18.08
N LYS A 399 37.84 1.92 -17.43
CA LYS A 399 38.89 0.98 -16.99
C LYS A 399 39.44 0.07 -18.10
N GLY A 400 38.83 0.07 -19.28
CA GLY A 400 39.22 -0.80 -20.39
C GLY A 400 38.81 -2.28 -20.21
N ASP A 401 37.87 -2.57 -19.32
CA ASP A 401 37.35 -3.91 -19.06
C ASP A 401 36.31 -4.29 -20.13
N LYS A 402 36.84 -4.74 -21.29
CA LYS A 402 36.03 -5.06 -22.48
C LYS A 402 35.01 -6.18 -22.22
N LYS A 403 35.40 -7.24 -21.51
CA LYS A 403 34.52 -8.39 -21.23
C LYS A 403 33.30 -7.95 -20.42
N ARG A 404 33.51 -7.20 -19.35
CA ARG A 404 32.41 -6.70 -18.52
C ARG A 404 31.51 -5.71 -19.27
N ALA A 405 32.10 -4.84 -20.10
CA ALA A 405 31.34 -3.90 -20.90
C ALA A 405 30.46 -4.59 -21.96
N GLU A 406 30.96 -5.65 -22.61
CA GLU A 406 30.19 -6.46 -23.57
C GLU A 406 28.99 -7.16 -22.92
N THR A 407 29.15 -7.74 -21.72
CA THR A 407 28.05 -8.38 -20.98
C THR A 407 26.98 -7.39 -20.53
N ILE A 408 27.36 -6.17 -20.13
CA ILE A 408 26.38 -5.13 -19.79
C ILE A 408 25.65 -4.67 -21.05
N LEU A 409 26.38 -4.43 -22.14
CA LEU A 409 25.83 -3.96 -23.40
C LEU A 409 24.82 -4.94 -24.01
N SER A 410 25.04 -6.25 -23.91
CA SER A 410 24.11 -7.26 -24.44
C SER A 410 22.75 -7.26 -23.76
N ASN A 411 22.68 -6.83 -22.50
CA ASN A 411 21.46 -6.80 -21.68
C ASN A 411 20.85 -5.40 -21.53
N LEU A 412 21.61 -4.35 -21.85
CA LEU A 412 21.16 -2.96 -21.64
C LEU A 412 19.91 -2.62 -22.46
N GLY A 413 19.86 -3.05 -23.73
CA GLY A 413 18.72 -2.77 -24.61
C GLY A 413 17.40 -3.35 -24.07
N THR A 414 17.44 -4.60 -23.59
CA THR A 414 16.29 -5.28 -22.99
C THR A 414 15.87 -4.63 -21.67
N ASN A 415 16.83 -4.16 -20.86
CA ASN A 415 16.53 -3.51 -19.59
C ASN A 415 15.88 -2.12 -19.76
N ILE A 416 16.29 -1.37 -20.80
CA ILE A 416 15.63 -0.12 -21.18
C ILE A 416 14.18 -0.38 -21.63
N ASP A 417 13.96 -1.38 -22.49
CA ASP A 417 12.61 -1.74 -22.96
C ASP A 417 11.69 -2.13 -21.80
N LYS A 418 12.21 -2.92 -20.86
CA LYS A 418 11.49 -3.31 -19.65
C LYS A 418 11.09 -2.10 -18.81
N HIS A 419 12.00 -1.15 -18.60
CA HIS A 419 11.70 0.06 -17.83
C HIS A 419 10.61 0.91 -18.53
N ILE A 420 10.71 1.08 -19.86
CA ILE A 420 9.70 1.76 -20.67
C ILE A 420 8.33 1.09 -20.55
N GLU A 421 8.31 -0.24 -20.61
CA GLU A 421 7.09 -1.03 -20.55
C GLU A 421 6.41 -0.94 -19.17
N LEU A 422 7.18 -0.98 -18.09
CA LEU A 422 6.68 -0.77 -16.73
C LEU A 422 6.16 0.66 -16.54
N ALA A 423 6.91 1.67 -17.00
CA ALA A 423 6.52 3.07 -16.97
C ALA A 423 5.21 3.31 -17.76
N THR A 424 5.08 2.67 -18.92
CA THR A 424 3.85 2.75 -19.75
C THR A 424 2.66 2.08 -19.05
N ALA A 425 2.85 0.95 -18.37
CA ALA A 425 1.79 0.32 -17.60
C ALA A 425 1.32 1.20 -16.42
N LEU A 426 2.24 1.88 -15.74
CA LEU A 426 1.91 2.84 -14.68
C LEU A 426 1.13 4.04 -15.21
N LEU A 427 1.47 4.53 -16.41
CA LEU A 427 0.81 5.67 -17.06
C LEU A 427 -0.72 5.53 -17.17
N ASP A 428 -1.24 4.31 -17.28
CA ASP A 428 -2.67 4.04 -17.40
C ASP A 428 -3.45 4.25 -16.08
N THR A 429 -2.76 4.28 -14.94
CA THR A 429 -3.37 4.51 -13.61
C THR A 429 -3.34 5.96 -13.17
N ILE A 430 -2.53 6.79 -13.82
CA ILE A 430 -2.35 8.18 -13.43
C ILE A 430 -3.60 8.98 -13.83
N LYS A 431 -4.40 9.34 -12.83
CA LYS A 431 -5.60 10.18 -13.01
C LYS A 431 -5.26 11.65 -13.30
N ASP A 432 -4.09 12.09 -12.86
CA ASP A 432 -3.61 13.45 -13.04
C ASP A 432 -3.11 13.66 -14.49
N GLU A 433 -3.82 14.46 -15.26
CA GLU A 433 -3.52 14.68 -16.68
C GLU A 433 -2.14 15.33 -16.91
N GLY A 434 -1.74 16.26 -16.04
CA GLY A 434 -0.43 16.91 -16.12
C GLY A 434 0.71 15.93 -15.89
N LEU A 435 0.60 15.10 -14.84
CA LEU A 435 1.61 14.07 -14.52
C LEU A 435 1.68 13.04 -15.64
N ARG A 436 0.51 12.63 -16.15
CA ARG A 436 0.41 11.69 -17.27
C ARG A 436 1.10 12.25 -18.53
N HIS A 437 0.94 13.53 -18.83
CA HIS A 437 1.62 14.15 -19.97
C HIS A 437 3.14 14.19 -19.79
N GLU A 438 3.62 14.62 -18.62
CA GLU A 438 5.04 14.69 -18.27
C GLU A 438 5.71 13.31 -18.39
N MET A 439 5.11 12.30 -17.76
CA MET A 439 5.62 10.93 -17.77
C MET A 439 5.62 10.34 -19.20
N LYS A 440 4.55 10.56 -19.98
CA LYS A 440 4.49 10.13 -21.38
C LYS A 440 5.63 10.72 -22.21
N LYS A 441 5.89 12.02 -22.05
CA LYS A 441 6.99 12.70 -22.74
C LYS A 441 8.36 12.14 -22.33
N ALA A 442 8.55 11.80 -21.06
CA ALA A 442 9.78 11.16 -20.59
C ALA A 442 9.96 9.75 -21.20
N ILE A 443 8.88 8.95 -21.27
CA ILE A 443 8.90 7.63 -21.93
C ILE A 443 9.29 7.75 -23.42
N GLU A 444 8.70 8.71 -24.15
CA GLU A 444 9.02 8.96 -25.56
C GLU A 444 10.49 9.35 -25.75
N LYS A 445 11.03 10.21 -24.88
CA LYS A 445 12.45 10.59 -24.89
C LYS A 445 13.37 9.39 -24.64
N LEU A 446 13.07 8.57 -23.63
CA LEU A 446 13.91 7.40 -23.31
C LEU A 446 13.90 6.38 -24.47
N THR A 447 12.74 6.21 -25.12
CA THR A 447 12.59 5.37 -26.32
C THR A 447 13.48 5.87 -27.47
N ALA A 448 13.55 7.19 -27.67
CA ALA A 448 14.40 7.80 -28.69
C ALA A 448 15.91 7.76 -28.35
N LEU A 449 16.27 7.75 -27.06
CA LEU A 449 17.66 7.67 -26.59
C LEU A 449 18.24 6.26 -26.66
N LYS A 450 17.43 5.22 -26.49
CA LYS A 450 17.85 3.81 -26.54
C LYS A 450 18.80 3.49 -27.70
N PRO A 451 18.46 3.72 -28.99
CA PRO A 451 19.35 3.35 -30.09
C PRO A 451 20.68 4.11 -30.05
N LYS A 452 20.66 5.39 -29.63
CA LYS A 452 21.87 6.23 -29.53
C LYS A 452 22.83 5.74 -28.44
N ILE A 453 22.29 5.29 -27.30
CA ILE A 453 23.09 4.72 -26.20
C ILE A 453 23.75 3.42 -26.66
N ILE A 454 22.99 2.52 -27.30
CA ILE A 454 23.53 1.23 -27.78
C ILE A 454 24.62 1.45 -28.84
N GLU A 455 24.41 2.36 -29.79
CA GLU A 455 25.40 2.67 -30.83
C GLU A 455 26.69 3.26 -30.24
N SER A 456 26.57 4.28 -29.39
CA SER A 456 27.73 4.91 -28.73
C SER A 456 28.48 3.96 -27.81
N ALA A 457 27.76 3.11 -27.07
CA ALA A 457 28.35 2.06 -26.23
C ALA A 457 29.07 0.99 -27.07
N THR A 458 28.45 0.50 -28.14
CA THR A 458 29.07 -0.50 -29.04
C THR A 458 30.37 0.04 -29.63
N ARG A 459 30.36 1.31 -30.06
CA ARG A 459 31.55 1.98 -30.60
C ARG A 459 32.64 2.15 -29.54
N ALA A 460 32.28 2.54 -28.32
CA ALA A 460 33.22 2.71 -27.21
C ALA A 460 33.81 1.37 -26.70
N VAL A 461 33.05 0.27 -26.78
CA VAL A 461 33.52 -1.08 -26.46
C VAL A 461 34.43 -1.63 -27.55
N ALA A 462 34.11 -1.37 -28.82
CA ALA A 462 34.94 -1.78 -29.95
C ALA A 462 36.29 -1.06 -29.96
N ASN A 463 36.29 0.26 -29.68
CA ASN A 463 37.49 1.09 -29.63
C ASN A 463 37.60 1.84 -28.29
N PRO A 464 38.25 1.25 -27.27
CA PRO A 464 38.39 1.89 -25.96
C PRO A 464 39.07 3.26 -26.01
N ASN A 465 39.91 3.55 -27.01
CA ASN A 465 40.62 4.83 -27.12
C ASN A 465 39.85 5.93 -27.89
N ASP A 466 38.63 5.65 -28.38
CA ASP A 466 37.80 6.65 -29.05
C ASP A 466 37.22 7.65 -28.02
N GLN A 467 37.92 8.77 -27.83
CA GLN A 467 37.50 9.84 -26.91
C GLN A 467 36.16 10.46 -27.29
N GLU A 468 35.81 10.49 -28.58
CA GLU A 468 34.55 11.08 -29.05
C GLU A 468 33.37 10.14 -28.73
N ALA A 469 33.53 8.84 -28.97
CA ALA A 469 32.52 7.84 -28.60
C ALA A 469 32.28 7.82 -27.08
N ARG A 470 33.33 7.94 -26.26
CA ARG A 470 33.20 8.06 -24.79
C ARG A 470 32.44 9.32 -24.37
N ARG A 471 32.73 10.47 -25.00
CA ARG A 471 32.02 11.73 -24.71
C ARG A 471 30.54 11.63 -25.07
N GLN A 472 30.22 11.12 -26.25
CA GLN A 472 28.84 10.93 -26.70
C GLN A 472 28.09 9.95 -25.78
N LEU A 473 28.73 8.83 -25.41
CA LEU A 473 28.16 7.89 -24.44
C LEU A 473 27.88 8.56 -23.09
N SER A 474 28.83 9.32 -22.54
CA SER A 474 28.64 10.01 -21.26
C SER A 474 27.51 11.04 -21.32
N ALA A 475 27.33 11.73 -22.46
CA ALA A 475 26.23 12.66 -22.67
C ALA A 475 24.88 11.94 -22.75
N HIS A 476 24.79 10.86 -23.53
CA HIS A 476 23.57 10.05 -23.63
C HIS A 476 23.21 9.38 -22.30
N ILE A 477 24.20 8.90 -21.53
CA ILE A 477 23.99 8.33 -20.19
C ILE A 477 23.42 9.39 -19.25
N LYS A 478 23.98 10.60 -19.24
CA LYS A 478 23.46 11.72 -18.42
C LYS A 478 22.02 12.07 -18.79
N GLU A 479 21.71 12.14 -20.09
CA GLU A 479 20.36 12.43 -20.58
C GLU A 479 19.37 11.30 -20.24
N ALA A 480 19.81 10.04 -20.34
CA ALA A 480 19.03 8.87 -19.95
C ALA A 480 18.71 8.88 -18.45
N LYS A 481 19.73 9.11 -17.59
CA LYS A 481 19.55 9.23 -16.13
C LYS A 481 18.58 10.37 -15.78
N HIS A 482 18.71 11.52 -16.44
CA HIS A 482 17.77 12.63 -16.25
C HIS A 482 16.33 12.24 -16.63
N THR A 483 16.16 11.53 -17.75
CA THR A 483 14.84 11.07 -18.21
C THR A 483 14.24 10.01 -17.28
N ILE A 484 15.06 9.09 -16.76
CA ILE A 484 14.65 8.10 -15.75
C ILE A 484 14.14 8.80 -14.48
N ASN A 485 14.85 9.84 -14.02
CA ASN A 485 14.43 10.64 -12.86
C ASN A 485 13.20 11.54 -13.13
N GLN A 486 12.82 11.76 -14.40
CA GLN A 486 11.53 12.37 -14.75
C GLN A 486 10.38 11.35 -14.70
N ILE A 487 10.66 10.08 -14.96
CA ILE A 487 9.67 8.99 -14.89
C ILE A 487 9.37 8.62 -13.43
N SER A 488 10.41 8.54 -12.58
CA SER A 488 10.28 8.17 -11.16
C SER A 488 10.74 9.33 -10.28
N LYS A 489 9.87 9.80 -9.38
CA LYS A 489 10.19 10.94 -8.52
C LYS A 489 11.21 10.51 -7.43
N PRO A 490 12.05 11.43 -6.93
CA PRO A 490 13.09 11.09 -5.94
C PRO A 490 12.56 10.34 -4.70
N TYR A 491 11.41 10.75 -4.17
CA TYR A 491 10.79 10.10 -3.00
C TYR A 491 10.32 8.66 -3.26
N GLU A 492 9.92 8.34 -4.50
CA GLU A 492 9.55 6.97 -4.91
C GLU A 492 10.79 6.09 -5.02
N VAL A 493 11.89 6.66 -5.53
CA VAL A 493 13.20 5.99 -5.58
C VAL A 493 13.73 5.72 -4.17
N ILE A 494 13.61 6.67 -3.25
CA ILE A 494 14.01 6.48 -1.83
C ILE A 494 13.20 5.35 -1.19
N SER A 495 11.89 5.28 -1.45
CA SER A 495 11.02 4.20 -0.92
C SER A 495 11.38 2.84 -1.51
N ALA A 496 11.58 2.77 -2.82
CA ALA A 496 12.00 1.56 -3.52
C ALA A 496 13.36 1.05 -3.01
N LEU A 497 14.31 1.97 -2.79
CA LEU A 497 15.63 1.63 -2.23
C LEU A 497 15.53 1.19 -0.77
N ASN A 498 14.66 1.78 0.05
CA ASN A 498 14.42 1.30 1.42
C ASN A 498 13.97 -0.17 1.43
N ALA A 499 12.99 -0.53 0.59
CA ALA A 499 12.52 -1.92 0.49
C ALA A 499 13.65 -2.86 0.04
N LYS A 500 14.45 -2.44 -0.95
CA LYS A 500 15.58 -3.22 -1.44
C LYS A 500 16.69 -3.40 -0.39
N ILE A 501 17.08 -2.34 0.30
CA ILE A 501 18.10 -2.37 1.37
C ILE A 501 17.68 -3.33 2.49
N HIS A 502 16.41 -3.33 2.89
CA HIS A 502 15.91 -4.24 3.92
C HIS A 502 16.03 -5.70 3.48
N ASN A 503 15.62 -6.01 2.25
CA ASN A 503 15.74 -7.35 1.69
C ASN A 503 17.20 -7.79 1.55
N ASP A 504 18.09 -6.90 1.08
CA ASP A 504 19.51 -7.19 0.91
C ASP A 504 20.20 -7.43 2.27
N LEU A 505 19.81 -6.68 3.31
CA LEU A 505 20.28 -6.91 4.68
C LEU A 505 19.79 -8.24 5.24
N ASP A 506 18.53 -8.64 4.99
CA ASP A 506 18.02 -9.96 5.39
C ASP A 506 18.74 -11.09 4.66
N ASN A 507 19.02 -10.92 3.38
CA ASN A 507 19.79 -11.87 2.58
C ASN A 507 21.24 -11.98 3.09
N LEU A 508 21.86 -10.87 3.51
CA LEU A 508 23.18 -10.89 4.14
C LEU A 508 23.19 -11.70 5.44
N VAL A 509 22.19 -11.49 6.31
CA VAL A 509 22.08 -12.24 7.58
C VAL A 509 21.95 -13.74 7.29
N ARG A 510 21.03 -14.12 6.39
CA ARG A 510 20.86 -15.52 5.97
C ARG A 510 22.14 -16.10 5.39
N CYS A 511 22.84 -15.35 4.54
CA CYS A 511 24.12 -15.75 3.97
C CYS A 511 25.17 -16.04 5.05
N LEU A 512 25.21 -15.22 6.10
CA LEU A 512 26.16 -15.39 7.21
C LEU A 512 25.72 -16.48 8.21
N ASP A 513 24.46 -16.93 8.19
CA ASP A 513 23.98 -18.06 9.00
C ASP A 513 24.30 -19.41 8.37
N ASN A 514 24.58 -19.44 7.05
CA ASN A 514 24.87 -20.65 6.30
C ASN A 514 26.35 -21.05 6.42
N LYS A 515 26.71 -21.70 7.54
CA LYS A 515 28.10 -22.02 7.94
C LYS A 515 28.84 -23.01 7.03
N ASP A 516 28.12 -23.78 6.23
CA ASP A 516 28.68 -24.85 5.40
C ASP A 516 29.07 -24.38 3.98
N ASP A 517 28.93 -23.07 3.68
CA ASP A 517 29.23 -22.51 2.37
C ASP A 517 30.71 -22.06 2.23
N PRO A 518 31.53 -22.70 1.37
CA PRO A 518 32.92 -22.32 1.12
C PRO A 518 33.11 -20.89 0.59
N ASN A 519 32.05 -20.30 0.01
CA ASN A 519 32.05 -18.96 -0.58
C ASN A 519 31.32 -17.92 0.28
N MET A 520 30.94 -18.26 1.52
CA MET A 520 30.21 -17.37 2.44
C MET A 520 30.87 -15.99 2.57
N GLN A 521 32.21 -15.94 2.70
CA GLN A 521 32.94 -14.68 2.82
C GLN A 521 32.83 -13.81 1.57
N THR A 522 33.04 -14.38 0.39
CA THR A 522 32.98 -13.66 -0.88
C THR A 522 31.57 -13.13 -1.16
N LYS A 523 30.53 -13.93 -0.85
CA LYS A 523 29.12 -13.54 -0.98
C LYS A 523 28.74 -12.41 -0.05
N ALA A 524 29.12 -12.51 1.22
CA ALA A 524 28.82 -11.49 2.21
C ALA A 524 29.53 -10.16 1.89
N VAL A 525 30.75 -10.21 1.34
CA VAL A 525 31.43 -9.01 0.82
C VAL A 525 30.67 -8.40 -0.37
N GLN A 526 30.12 -9.21 -1.27
CA GLN A 526 29.33 -8.73 -2.39
C GLN A 526 28.01 -8.08 -1.94
N HIS A 527 27.28 -8.72 -1.03
CA HIS A 527 26.08 -8.15 -0.41
C HIS A 527 26.41 -6.82 0.30
N ALA A 528 27.53 -6.75 1.03
CA ALA A 528 27.96 -5.51 1.67
C ALA A 528 28.23 -4.38 0.66
N LYS A 529 28.81 -4.69 -0.51
CA LYS A 529 29.02 -3.70 -1.59
C LYS A 529 27.71 -3.22 -2.19
N GLU A 530 26.77 -4.13 -2.44
CA GLU A 530 25.44 -3.80 -2.97
C GLU A 530 24.66 -2.94 -1.98
N ILE A 531 24.60 -3.34 -0.70
CA ILE A 531 23.95 -2.58 0.37
C ILE A 531 24.56 -1.17 0.48
N ALA A 532 25.90 -1.05 0.44
CA ALA A 532 26.55 0.26 0.51
C ALA A 532 26.23 1.15 -0.70
N ALA A 533 26.18 0.58 -1.92
CA ALA A 533 25.81 1.31 -3.13
C ALA A 533 24.34 1.76 -3.08
N ASP A 534 23.47 0.91 -2.52
CA ASP A 534 22.06 1.19 -2.36
C ASP A 534 21.79 2.29 -1.34
N ILE A 535 22.44 2.23 -0.18
CA ILE A 535 22.41 3.29 0.84
C ILE A 535 22.95 4.60 0.28
N LYS A 536 24.07 4.56 -0.44
CA LYS A 536 24.64 5.76 -1.07
C LYS A 536 23.66 6.41 -2.04
N LYS A 537 23.04 5.61 -2.92
CA LYS A 537 22.04 6.12 -3.86
C LYS A 537 20.81 6.66 -3.13
N GLN A 538 20.37 6.01 -2.06
CA GLN A 538 19.24 6.49 -1.25
C GLN A 538 19.53 7.87 -0.64
N ILE A 539 20.77 8.09 -0.18
CA ILE A 539 21.24 9.39 0.31
C ILE A 539 21.27 10.43 -0.81
N GLU A 540 21.82 10.12 -1.98
CA GLU A 540 21.91 11.04 -3.11
C GLU A 540 20.52 11.53 -3.57
N GLU A 541 19.55 10.62 -3.65
CA GLU A 541 18.16 10.96 -4.00
C GLU A 541 17.48 11.79 -2.89
N ALA A 542 17.77 11.49 -1.62
CA ALA A 542 17.26 12.26 -0.49
C ALA A 542 17.86 13.67 -0.42
N GLU A 543 19.13 13.85 -0.75
CA GLU A 543 19.76 15.17 -0.87
C GLU A 543 19.17 15.97 -2.03
N ALA A 544 18.96 15.33 -3.19
CA ALA A 544 18.30 15.95 -4.34
C ALA A 544 16.87 16.40 -4.00
N TYR A 545 16.13 15.59 -3.24
CA TYR A 545 14.80 15.95 -2.76
C TYR A 545 14.84 17.06 -1.70
N ALA A 546 15.73 16.99 -0.71
CA ALA A 546 15.89 18.03 0.31
C ALA A 546 16.26 19.40 -0.30
N ALA A 547 16.87 19.43 -1.49
CA ALA A 547 17.15 20.65 -2.23
C ALA A 547 15.88 21.29 -2.83
N THR A 548 14.83 20.52 -3.11
CA THR A 548 13.56 21.02 -3.66
C THR A 548 12.53 21.35 -2.57
N VAL A 549 12.69 20.82 -1.35
CA VAL A 549 11.82 21.10 -0.20
C VAL A 549 11.99 22.54 0.28
N THR A 550 10.87 23.27 0.34
CA THR A 550 10.80 24.66 0.80
C THR A 550 10.57 24.79 2.31
N ASP A 551 9.93 23.81 2.94
CA ASP A 551 9.69 23.79 4.38
C ASP A 551 11.00 23.56 5.17
N PRO A 552 11.45 24.52 6.00
CA PRO A 552 12.68 24.40 6.75
C PRO A 552 12.67 23.28 7.79
N GLU A 553 11.53 22.97 8.41
CA GLU A 553 11.45 21.92 9.43
C GLU A 553 11.55 20.53 8.80
N LYS A 554 10.79 20.30 7.73
CA LYS A 554 10.88 19.05 6.96
C LYS A 554 12.26 18.87 6.35
N LYS A 555 12.84 19.92 5.77
CA LYS A 555 14.20 19.88 5.23
C LYS A 555 15.21 19.50 6.31
N LYS A 556 15.09 20.07 7.51
CA LYS A 556 15.93 19.71 8.67
C LYS A 556 15.76 18.22 9.04
N LYS A 557 14.52 17.72 9.15
CA LYS A 557 14.25 16.30 9.45
C LYS A 557 14.85 15.36 8.40
N ILE A 558 14.77 15.70 7.11
CA ILE A 558 15.37 14.92 6.03
C ILE A 558 16.90 14.91 6.17
N LEU A 559 17.53 16.07 6.40
CA LEU A 559 18.98 16.17 6.58
C LEU A 559 19.48 15.41 7.82
N GLU A 560 18.72 15.44 8.92
CA GLU A 560 19.01 14.66 10.13
C GLU A 560 18.92 13.15 9.85
N ALA A 561 17.91 12.70 9.10
CA ALA A 561 17.77 11.31 8.70
C ALA A 561 18.90 10.86 7.73
N ILE A 562 19.31 11.74 6.81
CA ILE A 562 20.47 11.51 5.93
C ILE A 562 21.75 11.33 6.76
N GLU A 563 21.98 12.21 7.73
CA GLU A 563 23.17 12.18 8.57
C GLU A 563 23.22 10.92 9.43
N ALA A 564 22.08 10.49 10.00
CA ALA A 564 21.97 9.22 10.71
C ALA A 564 22.39 8.04 9.83
N LEU A 565 21.92 7.98 8.58
CA LEU A 565 22.28 6.91 7.64
C LEU A 565 23.76 6.97 7.24
N LYS A 566 24.32 8.17 7.03
CA LYS A 566 25.75 8.38 6.76
C LYS A 566 26.62 7.89 7.91
N GLN A 567 26.22 8.13 9.15
CA GLN A 567 26.96 7.68 10.35
C GLN A 567 26.88 6.17 10.57
N LEU A 568 25.75 5.55 10.25
CA LEU A 568 25.55 4.11 10.41
C LEU A 568 26.23 3.28 9.31
N THR A 569 26.42 3.84 8.11
CA THR A 569 27.00 3.10 6.97
C THR A 569 28.41 2.55 7.24
N PRO A 570 29.38 3.35 7.77
CA PRO A 570 30.70 2.83 8.14
C PRO A 570 30.63 1.78 9.24
N GLN A 571 29.79 2.00 10.26
CA GLN A 571 29.60 1.07 11.39
C GLN A 571 29.06 -0.28 10.91
N LEU A 572 28.12 -0.27 9.96
CA LEU A 572 27.59 -1.48 9.33
C LEU A 572 28.71 -2.23 8.61
N LEU A 573 29.49 -1.56 7.76
CA LEU A 573 30.58 -2.19 7.02
C LEU A 573 31.67 -2.75 7.95
N GLU A 574 31.96 -2.06 9.05
CA GLU A 574 32.89 -2.53 10.08
C GLU A 574 32.36 -3.77 10.81
N ALA A 575 31.09 -3.76 11.22
CA ALA A 575 30.46 -4.91 11.87
C ALA A 575 30.40 -6.13 10.94
N ILE A 576 30.13 -5.93 9.64
CA ILE A 576 30.19 -7.00 8.64
C ILE A 576 31.61 -7.55 8.55
N LYS A 577 32.63 -6.69 8.45
CA LYS A 577 34.04 -7.11 8.42
C LYS A 577 34.43 -7.89 9.67
N ALA A 578 33.96 -7.47 10.86
CA ALA A 578 34.24 -8.17 12.12
C ALA A 578 33.67 -9.58 12.14
N VAL A 579 32.41 -9.75 11.70
CA VAL A 579 31.78 -11.08 11.57
C VAL A 579 32.47 -11.92 10.50
N LEU A 580 32.95 -11.31 9.40
CA LEU A 580 33.70 -12.04 8.37
C LEU A 580 35.09 -12.48 8.82
N ALA A 581 35.74 -11.68 9.66
CA ALA A 581 37.04 -12.01 10.24
C ALA A 581 36.93 -13.17 11.24
N ASN A 582 35.82 -13.27 11.99
CA ASN A 582 35.58 -14.38 12.91
C ASN A 582 34.09 -14.80 12.93
N PRO A 583 33.68 -15.74 12.04
CA PRO A 583 32.27 -16.13 11.87
C PRO A 583 31.61 -16.75 13.11
N ASP A 584 32.40 -17.32 14.02
CA ASP A 584 31.90 -17.95 15.25
C ASP A 584 31.78 -16.99 16.44
N ASP A 585 32.18 -15.73 16.28
CA ASP A 585 32.05 -14.71 17.31
C ASP A 585 30.58 -14.29 17.50
N LYS A 586 29.96 -14.83 18.56
CA LYS A 586 28.59 -14.53 18.95
C LYS A 586 28.37 -13.06 19.33
N GLU A 587 29.39 -12.38 19.86
CA GLU A 587 29.27 -10.95 20.20
C GLU A 587 29.32 -10.08 18.95
N ALA A 588 30.25 -10.35 18.03
CA ALA A 588 30.29 -9.68 16.73
C ALA A 588 28.96 -9.86 15.97
N ARG A 589 28.38 -11.07 16.03
CA ARG A 589 27.07 -11.35 15.41
C ARG A 589 25.92 -10.58 16.03
N ARG A 590 25.87 -10.48 17.37
CA ARG A 590 24.87 -9.64 18.06
C ARG A 590 25.02 -8.17 17.70
N ARG A 591 26.26 -7.66 17.64
CA ARG A 591 26.54 -6.27 17.23
C ARG A 591 26.11 -6.01 15.80
N LEU A 592 26.37 -6.94 14.87
CA LEU A 592 25.92 -6.84 13.48
C LEU A 592 24.40 -6.77 13.41
N ASN A 593 23.67 -7.70 14.04
CA ASN A 593 22.20 -7.69 14.02
C ASN A 593 21.61 -6.40 14.60
N HIS A 594 22.22 -5.87 15.67
CA HIS A 594 21.83 -4.58 16.25
C HIS A 594 22.02 -3.41 15.28
N ILE A 595 23.18 -3.33 14.61
CA ILE A 595 23.45 -2.27 13.63
C ILE A 595 22.56 -2.42 12.39
N ILE A 596 22.30 -3.66 11.94
CA ILE A 596 21.36 -3.93 10.84
C ILE A 596 19.98 -3.38 11.17
N ASN A 597 19.46 -3.63 12.38
CA ASN A 597 18.16 -3.09 12.79
C ASN A 597 18.17 -1.55 12.80
N LYS A 598 19.23 -0.93 13.32
CA LYS A 598 19.38 0.54 13.27
C LYS A 598 19.45 1.10 11.86
N VAL A 599 20.16 0.44 10.93
CA VAL A 599 20.22 0.86 9.52
C VAL A 599 18.86 0.72 8.86
N LYS A 600 18.14 -0.37 9.15
CA LYS A 600 16.76 -0.57 8.66
C LYS A 600 15.83 0.52 9.17
N GLU A 601 15.88 0.83 10.45
CA GLU A 601 15.12 1.92 11.08
C GLU A 601 15.47 3.28 10.47
N ALA A 602 16.76 3.61 10.35
CA ALA A 602 17.21 4.87 9.76
C ALA A 602 16.80 5.00 8.28
N SER A 603 16.91 3.93 7.49
CA SER A 603 16.49 3.90 6.08
C SER A 603 14.97 4.06 5.96
N SER A 604 14.19 3.43 6.85
CA SER A 604 12.73 3.59 6.90
C SER A 604 12.32 4.99 7.35
N ASN A 605 12.98 5.56 8.35
CA ASN A 605 12.76 6.94 8.76
C ASN A 605 13.07 7.91 7.61
N LEU A 606 14.21 7.74 6.93
CA LEU A 606 14.56 8.56 5.76
C LEU A 606 13.50 8.46 4.67
N ALA A 607 13.04 7.25 4.35
CA ALA A 607 11.97 7.04 3.38
C ALA A 607 10.65 7.68 3.80
N GLN A 608 10.34 7.70 5.10
CA GLN A 608 9.14 8.30 5.67
C GLN A 608 9.19 9.83 5.63
N VAL A 609 10.27 10.46 6.12
CA VAL A 609 10.40 11.92 6.15
C VAL A 609 10.57 12.54 4.75
N SER A 610 11.07 11.74 3.80
CA SER A 610 11.21 12.15 2.39
C SER A 610 9.92 12.01 1.58
N GLN A 611 8.81 11.57 2.19
CA GLN A 611 7.53 11.54 1.48
C GLN A 611 6.98 12.95 1.29
N PRO A 612 6.39 13.25 0.12
CA PRO A 612 5.80 14.56 -0.11
C PRO A 612 4.58 14.75 0.78
N THR A 613 4.43 15.97 1.30
CA THR A 613 3.20 16.32 2.03
C THR A 613 2.07 16.52 1.03
N SER A 614 0.82 16.42 1.48
CA SER A 614 -0.33 16.65 0.62
C SER A 614 -0.33 18.04 -0.02
N GLU A 615 0.24 19.04 0.66
CA GLU A 615 0.35 20.40 0.14
C GLU A 615 1.41 20.52 -0.96
N GLU A 616 2.56 19.86 -0.83
CA GLU A 616 3.57 19.80 -1.90
C GLU A 616 3.02 19.14 -3.16
N LEU A 617 2.30 18.02 -3.01
CA LEU A 617 1.63 17.33 -4.13
C LEU A 617 0.61 18.24 -4.83
N ARG A 618 -0.11 19.07 -4.06
CA ARG A 618 -1.07 20.04 -4.60
C ARG A 618 -0.39 21.14 -5.39
N VAL A 619 0.67 21.73 -4.85
CA VAL A 619 1.45 22.78 -5.54
C VAL A 619 2.07 22.22 -6.82
N GLU A 620 2.61 21.01 -6.77
CA GLU A 620 3.20 20.35 -7.94
C GLU A 620 2.13 20.02 -8.98
N LYS A 621 0.94 19.57 -8.57
CA LYS A 621 -0.21 19.39 -9.46
C LYS A 621 -0.65 20.68 -10.14
N VAL A 622 -0.86 21.76 -9.37
CA VAL A 622 -1.26 23.06 -9.92
C VAL A 622 -0.23 23.56 -10.93
N ARG A 623 1.06 23.41 -10.63
CA ARG A 623 2.14 23.75 -11.54
C ARG A 623 2.06 22.93 -12.85
N ARG A 624 1.86 21.62 -12.75
CA ARG A 624 1.74 20.72 -13.91
C ARG A 624 0.50 21.03 -14.74
N ASP A 625 -0.64 21.34 -14.11
CA ASP A 625 -1.88 21.73 -14.78
C ASP A 625 -1.72 23.07 -15.53
N LEU A 626 -1.03 24.05 -14.94
CA LEU A 626 -0.71 25.32 -15.60
C LEU A 626 0.22 25.12 -16.79
N GLU A 627 1.22 24.24 -16.68
CA GLU A 627 2.14 23.93 -17.77
C GLU A 627 1.44 23.19 -18.91
N LEU A 628 0.57 22.23 -18.59
CA LEU A 628 -0.27 21.54 -19.56
C LEU A 628 -1.25 22.50 -20.25
N ALA A 629 -1.84 23.44 -19.51
CA ALA A 629 -2.72 24.47 -20.07
C ALA A 629 -1.98 25.34 -21.10
N LYS A 630 -0.75 25.79 -20.79
CA LYS A 630 0.09 26.54 -21.73
C LYS A 630 0.39 25.74 -23.00
N ILE A 631 0.75 24.47 -22.85
CA ILE A 631 1.02 23.58 -23.99
C ILE A 631 -0.24 23.39 -24.83
N ASN A 632 -1.41 23.23 -24.20
CA ASN A 632 -2.68 23.09 -24.91
C ASN A 632 -3.06 24.38 -25.64
N GLU A 633 -2.85 25.54 -25.03
CA GLU A 633 -3.05 26.84 -25.69
C GLU A 633 -2.11 27.01 -26.90
N GLU A 634 -0.84 26.62 -26.79
CA GLU A 634 0.11 26.66 -27.92
C GLU A 634 -0.31 25.70 -29.04
N LYS A 635 -0.73 24.48 -28.70
CA LYS A 635 -1.26 23.51 -29.65
C LYS A 635 -2.54 24.00 -30.30
N GLU A 636 -3.43 24.63 -29.55
CA GLU A 636 -4.68 25.20 -30.07
C GLU A 636 -4.40 26.38 -30.99
N LYS A 637 -3.43 27.25 -30.66
CA LYS A 637 -2.95 28.32 -31.55
C LYS A 637 -2.34 27.75 -32.83
N ALA A 638 -1.51 26.71 -32.73
CA ALA A 638 -0.93 26.03 -33.89
C ALA A 638 -1.99 25.31 -34.74
N ALA A 639 -2.97 24.65 -34.12
CA ALA A 639 -4.08 24.00 -34.79
C ALA A 639 -5.02 25.01 -35.46
N LYS A 640 -5.30 26.16 -34.82
CA LYS A 640 -6.04 27.27 -35.42
C LYS A 640 -5.28 27.92 -36.57
N ALA A 641 -3.96 28.04 -36.49
CA ALA A 641 -3.13 28.51 -37.61
C ALA A 641 -3.14 27.51 -38.79
N ALA A 642 -3.05 26.21 -38.51
CA ALA A 642 -3.14 25.15 -39.52
C ALA A 642 -4.57 25.03 -40.11
N ALA A 643 -5.60 25.18 -39.28
CA ALA A 643 -7.01 25.18 -39.69
C ALA A 643 -7.37 26.46 -40.45
N ALA A 644 -6.80 27.62 -40.13
CA ALA A 644 -6.95 28.84 -40.92
C ALA A 644 -6.27 28.71 -42.29
N ALA A 645 -5.10 28.04 -42.35
CA ALA A 645 -4.45 27.69 -43.60
C ALA A 645 -5.27 26.68 -44.43
N ALA A 646 -5.97 25.74 -43.78
CA ALA A 646 -6.85 24.77 -44.43
C ALA A 646 -8.25 25.33 -44.80
N ALA A 647 -8.82 26.22 -43.98
CA ALA A 647 -10.12 26.87 -44.21
C ALA A 647 -10.04 27.96 -45.30
N ALA A 648 -8.87 28.57 -45.48
CA ALA A 648 -8.59 29.39 -46.68
C ALA A 648 -8.69 28.58 -47.99
N ALA A 649 -8.64 27.24 -47.92
CA ALA A 649 -8.83 26.35 -49.06
C ALA A 649 -10.26 25.78 -49.20
N ALA A 650 -11.15 25.98 -48.23
CA ALA A 650 -12.48 25.37 -48.23
C ALA A 650 -13.54 26.27 -47.55
N ALA A 651 -14.18 27.17 -48.31
CA ALA A 651 -15.29 27.96 -47.81
C ALA A 651 -16.44 28.06 -48.84
N ALA A 652 -17.39 27.11 -48.78
CA ALA A 652 -18.78 27.31 -49.20
C ALA A 652 -19.69 26.22 -48.59
N ALA A 653 -20.53 26.59 -47.61
CA ALA A 653 -21.93 26.16 -47.40
C ALA A 653 -22.37 26.29 -45.92
N LYS A 654 -23.49 27.00 -45.70
CA LYS A 654 -24.22 27.15 -44.42
C LYS A 654 -25.22 26.00 -44.22
N VAL A 655 -25.49 25.59 -42.98
CA VAL A 655 -26.77 24.96 -42.57
C VAL A 655 -27.21 25.43 -41.17
N VAL A 656 -28.54 25.48 -41.04
CA VAL A 656 -29.43 26.14 -40.07
C VAL A 656 -29.73 25.26 -38.84
N VAL A 657 -30.03 25.93 -37.71
CA VAL A 657 -30.45 25.40 -36.40
C VAL A 657 -31.97 25.17 -36.33
N GLN A 658 -32.43 24.11 -35.66
CA GLN A 658 -33.75 24.08 -34.99
C GLN A 658 -33.70 23.34 -33.62
N PRO A 659 -34.57 23.69 -32.65
CA PRO A 659 -34.51 23.25 -31.25
C PRO A 659 -35.49 22.10 -30.90
N PRO A 660 -35.34 21.44 -29.73
CA PRO A 660 -36.09 20.24 -29.35
C PRO A 660 -37.43 20.50 -28.63
N PRO A 661 -38.38 19.53 -28.60
CA PRO A 661 -39.65 19.60 -27.85
C PRO A 661 -39.53 19.09 -26.39
N PRO A 662 -40.53 19.38 -25.53
CA PRO A 662 -40.37 19.52 -24.08
C PRO A 662 -40.57 18.22 -23.25
N GLU A 663 -39.94 18.24 -22.07
CA GLU A 663 -39.88 17.18 -21.06
C GLU A 663 -41.18 16.97 -20.25
N PRO A 664 -41.39 15.75 -19.70
CA PRO A 664 -42.33 15.47 -18.61
C PRO A 664 -41.84 16.01 -17.25
N LYS A 665 -42.77 16.18 -16.30
CA LYS A 665 -42.57 16.90 -15.02
C LYS A 665 -41.32 16.44 -14.25
N PRO A 666 -40.52 17.38 -13.69
CA PRO A 666 -39.15 17.14 -13.32
C PRO A 666 -39.01 16.48 -11.96
N ALA A 667 -37.95 15.67 -11.85
CA ALA A 667 -37.31 15.35 -10.59
C ALA A 667 -36.99 16.62 -9.79
N PRO A 668 -36.90 16.56 -8.45
CA PRO A 668 -36.49 17.72 -7.65
C PRO A 668 -35.21 18.33 -8.23
N THR A 669 -35.25 19.65 -8.46
CA THR A 669 -34.19 20.44 -9.11
C THR A 669 -32.82 20.14 -8.52
N LYS A 670 -31.83 19.97 -9.41
CA LYS A 670 -30.39 20.01 -9.14
C LYS A 670 -30.08 21.04 -8.05
N PHE A 671 -29.31 20.63 -7.05
CA PHE A 671 -29.00 21.36 -5.82
C PHE A 671 -28.85 22.87 -6.07
N LYS A 672 -29.65 23.70 -5.39
CA LYS A 672 -29.52 25.16 -5.45
C LYS A 672 -28.43 25.61 -4.48
N ILE A 673 -27.18 25.50 -4.90
CA ILE A 673 -26.01 25.92 -4.10
C ILE A 673 -25.32 27.09 -4.79
N GLU A 674 -25.27 28.22 -4.10
CA GLU A 674 -24.57 29.41 -4.55
C GLU A 674 -23.16 29.49 -3.95
N GLY A 675 -22.16 29.63 -4.82
CA GLY A 675 -20.74 29.79 -4.46
C GLY A 675 -19.87 28.56 -4.76
N PRO A 676 -18.60 28.58 -4.30
CA PRO A 676 -17.66 27.48 -4.55
C PRO A 676 -18.08 26.21 -3.82
N VAL A 677 -17.85 25.05 -4.46
CA VAL A 677 -18.13 23.71 -3.91
C VAL A 677 -16.93 22.79 -4.09
N ASN A 678 -16.74 21.85 -3.16
CA ASN A 678 -15.86 20.72 -3.37
C ASN A 678 -16.49 19.80 -4.43
N LYS A 679 -15.90 19.77 -5.63
CA LYS A 679 -16.44 19.07 -6.81
C LYS A 679 -16.70 17.58 -6.58
N GLU A 680 -15.83 16.92 -5.81
CA GLU A 680 -15.89 15.49 -5.58
C GLU A 680 -17.00 15.12 -4.57
N VAL A 681 -17.14 15.88 -3.49
CA VAL A 681 -18.24 15.73 -2.51
C VAL A 681 -19.58 16.09 -3.14
N PHE A 682 -19.62 17.16 -3.96
CA PHE A 682 -20.81 17.54 -4.70
C PHE A 682 -21.21 16.47 -5.72
N GLY A 683 -20.25 15.89 -6.44
CA GLY A 683 -20.49 14.77 -7.34
C GLY A 683 -21.03 13.52 -6.63
N ALA A 684 -20.60 13.26 -5.39
CA ALA A 684 -21.18 12.18 -4.57
C ALA A 684 -22.65 12.43 -4.21
N ALA A 685 -23.02 13.69 -3.91
CA ALA A 685 -24.41 14.09 -3.71
C ALA A 685 -25.24 13.94 -4.99
N GLU A 686 -24.71 14.35 -6.14
CA GLU A 686 -25.36 14.17 -7.45
C GLU A 686 -25.58 12.69 -7.78
N GLN A 687 -24.65 11.81 -7.43
CA GLN A 687 -24.82 10.37 -7.63
C GLN A 687 -26.03 9.82 -6.87
N VAL A 688 -26.25 10.25 -5.61
CA VAL A 688 -27.44 9.85 -4.85
C VAL A 688 -28.69 10.41 -5.51
N ALA A 689 -28.72 11.71 -5.79
CA ALA A 689 -29.90 12.36 -6.40
C ALA A 689 -30.30 11.72 -7.73
N ASN A 690 -29.33 11.48 -8.63
CA ASN A 690 -29.55 10.83 -9.91
C ASN A 690 -30.02 9.38 -9.75
N ALA A 691 -29.51 8.64 -8.76
CA ALA A 691 -29.95 7.27 -8.49
C ALA A 691 -31.39 7.18 -7.95
N LEU A 692 -31.88 8.25 -7.30
CA LEU A 692 -33.21 8.35 -6.71
C LEU A 692 -34.22 9.08 -7.60
N GLU A 693 -33.80 9.62 -8.73
CA GLU A 693 -34.61 10.43 -9.65
C GLU A 693 -35.89 9.70 -10.07
N SER A 694 -35.77 8.43 -10.46
CA SER A 694 -36.89 7.59 -10.91
C SER A 694 -37.67 6.89 -9.80
N LYS A 695 -37.34 7.14 -8.52
CA LYS A 695 -37.94 6.46 -7.37
C LYS A 695 -39.17 7.20 -6.83
N VAL A 696 -40.17 6.44 -6.37
CA VAL A 696 -41.42 6.97 -5.82
C VAL A 696 -41.23 7.46 -4.39
N ARG A 697 -41.82 8.61 -4.08
CA ARG A 697 -41.86 9.22 -2.73
C ARG A 697 -43.30 9.16 -2.23
N ASP A 698 -43.56 8.25 -1.31
CA ASP A 698 -44.87 8.02 -0.69
C ASP A 698 -44.73 7.66 0.80
N ASP A 699 -45.84 7.45 1.49
CA ASP A 699 -45.85 7.14 2.93
C ASP A 699 -45.45 5.71 3.29
N THR A 700 -45.13 4.88 2.29
CA THR A 700 -44.64 3.52 2.53
C THR A 700 -43.24 3.58 3.17
N PRO A 701 -42.80 2.50 3.84
CA PRO A 701 -41.44 2.43 4.36
C PRO A 701 -40.37 2.70 3.27
N LEU A 702 -40.61 2.26 2.03
CA LEU A 702 -39.70 2.49 0.91
C LEU A 702 -39.73 3.96 0.44
N GLY A 703 -40.92 4.57 0.33
CA GLY A 703 -41.05 5.98 -0.07
C GLY A 703 -40.47 6.95 0.97
N LYS A 704 -40.64 6.67 2.27
CA LYS A 704 -40.00 7.41 3.37
C LYS A 704 -38.48 7.25 3.33
N LEU A 705 -37.98 6.03 3.06
CA LEU A 705 -36.56 5.75 2.89
C LEU A 705 -35.95 6.58 1.75
N VAL A 706 -36.62 6.66 0.59
CA VAL A 706 -36.19 7.52 -0.54
C VAL A 706 -36.18 9.00 -0.13
N THR A 707 -37.21 9.46 0.60
CA THR A 707 -37.32 10.85 1.06
C THR A 707 -36.17 11.24 2.00
N PHE A 708 -35.84 10.40 2.98
CA PHE A 708 -34.68 10.66 3.85
C PHE A 708 -33.35 10.58 3.10
N SER A 709 -33.27 9.77 2.04
CA SER A 709 -32.09 9.69 1.18
C SER A 709 -31.90 10.94 0.32
N ASP A 710 -32.98 11.60 -0.11
CA ASP A 710 -32.92 12.93 -0.74
C ASP A 710 -32.40 14.00 0.24
N GLU A 711 -32.83 13.94 1.51
CA GLU A 711 -32.31 14.86 2.54
C GLU A 711 -30.80 14.67 2.75
N ILE A 712 -30.31 13.43 2.75
CA ILE A 712 -28.87 13.14 2.82
C ILE A 712 -28.14 13.76 1.62
N ALA A 713 -28.68 13.62 0.41
CA ALA A 713 -28.08 14.21 -0.79
C ALA A 713 -28.02 15.75 -0.69
N ASN A 714 -29.10 16.39 -0.22
CA ASN A 714 -29.15 17.85 -0.02
C ASN A 714 -28.13 18.32 1.02
N GLN A 715 -28.04 17.65 2.17
CA GLN A 715 -27.07 18.00 3.20
C GLN A 715 -25.64 17.74 2.76
N MET A 716 -25.38 16.68 1.97
CA MET A 716 -24.06 16.40 1.41
C MET A 716 -23.63 17.46 0.38
N ALA A 717 -24.59 17.97 -0.40
CA ALA A 717 -24.34 19.09 -1.29
C ALA A 717 -24.01 20.36 -0.49
N LEU A 718 -24.75 20.68 0.58
CA LEU A 718 -24.43 21.81 1.48
C LEU A 718 -23.05 21.66 2.12
N LEU A 719 -22.73 20.45 2.60
CA LEU A 719 -21.41 20.09 3.15
C LEU A 719 -20.29 20.39 2.15
N SER A 720 -20.48 20.11 0.85
CA SER A 720 -19.50 20.44 -0.18
C SER A 720 -19.22 21.94 -0.29
N SER A 721 -20.24 22.77 -0.07
CA SER A 721 -20.12 24.24 -0.09
C SER A 721 -19.45 24.77 1.16
N PHE A 722 -19.79 24.24 2.34
CA PHE A 722 -19.16 24.63 3.60
C PHE A 722 -17.69 24.23 3.61
N ALA A 723 -17.34 23.05 3.10
CA ALA A 723 -15.97 22.60 2.95
C ALA A 723 -15.14 23.52 2.04
N ALA A 724 -15.70 23.97 0.91
CA ALA A 724 -15.03 24.89 0.01
C ALA A 724 -14.86 26.31 0.59
N LYS A 725 -15.77 26.74 1.47
CA LYS A 725 -15.73 28.03 2.15
C LYS A 725 -14.90 28.00 3.45
N GLY A 726 -14.52 26.82 3.93
CA GLY A 726 -13.86 26.65 5.24
C GLY A 726 -14.80 26.89 6.43
N ASP A 727 -16.12 26.77 6.25
CA ASP A 727 -17.12 26.97 7.30
C ASP A 727 -17.24 25.71 8.18
N VAL A 728 -16.41 25.65 9.21
CA VAL A 728 -16.35 24.55 10.18
C VAL A 728 -17.72 24.27 10.82
N LYS A 729 -18.44 25.32 11.24
CA LYS A 729 -19.73 25.17 11.92
C LYS A 729 -20.76 24.59 10.96
N GLY A 730 -20.84 25.13 9.75
CA GLY A 730 -21.70 24.60 8.69
C GLY A 730 -21.39 23.13 8.36
N MET A 731 -20.11 22.76 8.30
CA MET A 731 -19.69 21.37 8.08
C MET A 731 -20.16 20.42 9.19
N ILE A 732 -19.94 20.77 10.46
CA ILE A 732 -20.36 19.94 11.61
C ILE A 732 -21.90 19.79 11.64
N MET A 733 -22.64 20.87 11.40
CA MET A 733 -24.10 20.85 11.38
C MET A 733 -24.65 19.97 10.24
N ALA A 734 -24.10 20.10 9.03
CA ALA A 734 -24.49 19.26 7.90
C ALA A 734 -24.19 17.77 8.18
N ALA A 735 -23.02 17.45 8.74
CA ALA A 735 -22.64 16.08 9.10
C ALA A 735 -23.56 15.46 10.17
N ARG A 736 -23.96 16.22 11.19
CA ARG A 736 -24.95 15.76 12.20
C ARG A 736 -26.30 15.46 11.57
N LYS A 737 -26.80 16.37 10.71
CA LYS A 737 -28.09 16.18 10.05
C LYS A 737 -28.09 14.99 9.10
N ILE A 738 -26.98 14.76 8.38
CA ILE A 738 -26.77 13.54 7.59
C ILE A 738 -26.86 12.29 8.46
N ALA A 739 -26.20 12.27 9.63
CA ALA A 739 -26.24 11.13 10.54
C ALA A 739 -27.64 10.85 11.09
N ASP A 740 -28.41 11.90 11.41
CA ASP A 740 -29.80 11.75 11.84
C ASP A 740 -30.70 11.20 10.72
N SER A 741 -30.53 11.68 9.48
CA SER A 741 -31.24 11.14 8.32
C SER A 741 -30.86 9.69 8.03
N ILE A 742 -29.59 9.29 8.20
CA ILE A 742 -29.13 7.91 8.09
C ILE A 742 -29.83 7.01 9.12
N LYS A 743 -29.96 7.45 10.37
CA LYS A 743 -30.70 6.69 11.41
C LYS A 743 -32.15 6.46 11.01
N GLN A 744 -32.80 7.44 10.39
CA GLN A 744 -34.16 7.28 9.86
C GLN A 744 -34.21 6.32 8.67
N VAL A 745 -33.26 6.40 7.74
CA VAL A 745 -33.10 5.44 6.62
C VAL A 745 -32.95 4.02 7.15
N GLN A 746 -32.08 3.80 8.14
CA GLN A 746 -31.87 2.51 8.80
C GLN A 746 -33.15 1.99 9.45
N ALA A 747 -33.90 2.83 10.16
CA ALA A 747 -35.16 2.43 10.79
C ALA A 747 -36.18 1.93 9.76
N GLN A 748 -36.34 2.62 8.63
CA GLN A 748 -37.26 2.19 7.57
C GLN A 748 -36.77 0.95 6.84
N ALA A 749 -35.48 0.88 6.52
CA ALA A 749 -34.86 -0.29 5.87
C ALA A 749 -35.00 -1.56 6.76
N LYS A 750 -34.87 -1.41 8.08
CA LYS A 750 -35.07 -2.52 9.03
C LYS A 750 -36.49 -3.08 8.98
N LEU A 751 -37.51 -2.22 8.92
CA LEU A 751 -38.91 -2.65 8.79
C LEU A 751 -39.14 -3.47 7.51
N ILE A 752 -38.48 -3.09 6.41
CA ILE A 752 -38.55 -3.83 5.15
C ILE A 752 -37.83 -5.17 5.28
N ALA A 753 -36.62 -5.17 5.86
CA ALA A 753 -35.81 -6.37 6.07
C ALA A 753 -36.49 -7.40 6.97
N ASP A 754 -37.15 -6.98 8.05
CA ASP A 754 -37.83 -7.87 8.98
C ASP A 754 -39.10 -8.53 8.40
N ASN A 755 -39.75 -7.84 7.46
CA ASN A 755 -40.89 -8.36 6.74
C ASN A 755 -40.52 -9.14 5.46
N CYS A 756 -39.24 -9.16 5.07
CA CYS A 756 -38.75 -9.90 3.91
C CYS A 756 -38.72 -11.41 4.21
N THR A 757 -39.24 -12.20 3.27
CA THR A 757 -39.25 -13.67 3.33
C THR A 757 -37.96 -14.29 2.81
N ASP A 758 -37.15 -13.54 2.04
CA ASP A 758 -35.89 -14.01 1.47
C ASP A 758 -34.72 -13.67 2.42
N PRO A 759 -34.04 -14.68 3.01
CA PRO A 759 -32.94 -14.45 3.94
C PRO A 759 -31.75 -13.72 3.31
N ARG A 760 -31.50 -13.90 2.00
CA ARG A 760 -30.37 -13.26 1.30
C ARG A 760 -30.63 -11.77 1.11
N LEU A 761 -31.83 -11.41 0.68
CA LEU A 761 -32.22 -10.00 0.53
C LEU A 761 -32.29 -9.30 1.88
N LYS A 762 -32.81 -9.97 2.90
CA LYS A 762 -32.78 -9.48 4.29
C LYS A 762 -31.34 -9.17 4.72
N GLN A 763 -30.42 -10.12 4.53
CA GLN A 763 -29.02 -9.95 4.91
C GLN A 763 -28.35 -8.81 4.13
N ALA A 764 -28.66 -8.64 2.84
CA ALA A 764 -28.15 -7.56 2.01
C ALA A 764 -28.62 -6.17 2.47
N VAL A 765 -29.89 -6.03 2.89
CA VAL A 765 -30.40 -4.76 3.43
C VAL A 765 -29.69 -4.40 4.75
N LEU A 766 -29.59 -5.35 5.69
CA LEU A 766 -28.90 -5.13 6.97
C LEU A 766 -27.41 -4.77 6.77
N THR A 767 -26.77 -5.47 5.85
CA THR A 767 -25.41 -5.21 5.36
C THR A 767 -25.18 -3.74 4.98
N TYR A 768 -26.01 -3.20 4.09
CA TYR A 768 -25.84 -1.82 3.62
C TYR A 768 -26.27 -0.79 4.67
N MET A 769 -27.21 -1.14 5.56
CA MET A 769 -27.58 -0.31 6.70
C MET A 769 -26.38 -0.06 7.63
N ASP A 770 -25.65 -1.12 7.98
CA ASP A 770 -24.47 -1.02 8.84
C ASP A 770 -23.40 -0.13 8.17
N CYS A 771 -23.14 -0.33 6.87
CA CYS A 771 -22.24 0.52 6.08
C CYS A 771 -22.64 2.01 6.13
N GLY A 772 -23.93 2.32 5.96
CA GLY A 772 -24.43 3.69 6.00
C GLY A 772 -24.23 4.36 7.37
N GLY A 773 -24.49 3.62 8.45
CA GLY A 773 -24.25 4.08 9.83
C GLY A 773 -22.78 4.44 10.04
N ASN A 774 -21.88 3.53 9.65
CA ASN A 774 -20.45 3.69 9.79
C ASN A 774 -19.90 4.94 9.08
N PHE A 775 -20.25 5.14 7.80
CA PHE A 775 -19.81 6.33 7.06
C PHE A 775 -20.38 7.62 7.65
N SER A 776 -21.58 7.59 8.24
CA SER A 776 -22.17 8.76 8.90
C SER A 776 -21.40 9.15 10.16
N THR A 777 -20.99 8.18 10.99
CA THR A 777 -20.16 8.41 12.17
C THR A 777 -18.78 8.92 11.76
N GLN A 778 -18.16 8.33 10.74
CA GLN A 778 -16.88 8.82 10.18
C GLN A 778 -16.98 10.27 9.72
N LEU A 779 -18.08 10.64 9.05
CA LEU A 779 -18.30 11.99 8.57
C LEU A 779 -18.41 13.01 9.71
N LYS A 780 -19.08 12.65 10.82
CA LYS A 780 -19.15 13.48 12.03
C LYS A 780 -17.76 13.72 12.63
N ILE A 781 -16.98 12.64 12.80
CA ILE A 781 -15.63 12.70 13.36
C ILE A 781 -14.75 13.62 12.52
N LEU A 782 -14.74 13.41 11.20
CA LEU A 782 -13.90 14.19 10.28
C LEU A 782 -14.23 15.68 10.32
N CYS A 783 -15.52 16.04 10.29
CA CYS A 783 -15.94 17.44 10.31
C CYS A 783 -15.58 18.13 11.64
N ALA A 784 -15.52 17.39 12.75
CA ALA A 784 -15.06 17.91 14.03
C ALA A 784 -13.55 18.25 14.02
N VAL A 785 -12.75 17.41 13.35
CA VAL A 785 -11.28 17.52 13.31
C VAL A 785 -10.78 18.61 12.36
N LYS A 786 -11.48 18.84 11.24
CA LYS A 786 -11.06 19.71 10.13
C LYS A 786 -11.09 21.23 10.42
N SER A 787 -11.13 21.63 11.69
CA SER A 787 -11.35 23.01 12.12
C SER A 787 -10.10 23.87 12.34
N ASP A 788 -8.94 23.48 11.80
CA ASP A 788 -7.76 24.36 11.65
C ASP A 788 -7.11 24.18 10.27
N THR A 789 -6.55 25.27 9.77
CA THR A 789 -6.10 25.49 8.38
C THR A 789 -4.81 24.76 7.97
N ASP A 790 -4.17 23.99 8.86
CA ASP A 790 -2.77 23.57 8.65
C ASP A 790 -2.58 22.17 8.03
N ASN A 791 -3.65 21.42 7.73
CA ASN A 791 -3.55 20.11 7.05
C ASN A 791 -4.73 19.83 6.09
N ASN A 792 -4.96 20.74 5.15
CA ASN A 792 -6.23 20.84 4.43
C ASN A 792 -6.48 19.71 3.40
N ALA A 793 -5.44 19.17 2.75
CA ALA A 793 -5.61 18.23 1.63
C ALA A 793 -5.86 16.76 2.05
N ALA A 794 -5.17 16.28 3.10
CA ALA A 794 -5.41 14.97 3.71
C ALA A 794 -6.86 14.83 4.20
N ALA A 795 -7.31 15.84 4.95
CA ALA A 795 -8.66 15.91 5.47
C ALA A 795 -9.72 16.16 4.37
N GLU A 796 -9.32 16.68 3.21
CA GLU A 796 -10.19 16.82 2.03
C GLU A 796 -10.36 15.50 1.27
N GLU A 797 -9.29 14.75 1.08
CA GLU A 797 -9.36 13.40 0.48
C GLU A 797 -10.18 12.43 1.34
N GLN A 798 -10.02 12.50 2.67
CA GLN A 798 -10.83 11.75 3.62
C GLN A 798 -12.31 12.15 3.53
N LEU A 799 -12.60 13.46 3.40
CA LEU A 799 -13.97 13.96 3.27
C LEU A 799 -14.63 13.44 2.00
N VAL A 800 -13.89 13.48 0.89
CA VAL A 800 -14.33 12.93 -0.40
C VAL A 800 -14.60 11.43 -0.30
N THR A 801 -13.69 10.68 0.34
CA THR A 801 -13.82 9.23 0.49
C THR A 801 -15.04 8.86 1.33
N CYS A 802 -15.25 9.52 2.48
CA CYS A 802 -16.43 9.30 3.31
C CYS A 802 -17.72 9.70 2.59
N ALA A 803 -17.74 10.84 1.87
CA ALA A 803 -18.91 11.27 1.11
C ALA A 803 -19.29 10.29 0.00
N LYS A 804 -18.30 9.77 -0.75
CA LYS A 804 -18.52 8.76 -1.80
C LYS A 804 -18.97 7.41 -1.21
N GLY A 805 -18.34 6.98 -0.12
CA GLY A 805 -18.71 5.75 0.59
C GLY A 805 -20.16 5.82 1.09
N LEU A 806 -20.53 6.94 1.72
CA LEU A 806 -21.89 7.20 2.19
C LEU A 806 -22.89 7.23 1.03
N SER A 807 -22.56 7.92 -0.07
CA SER A 807 -23.39 7.98 -1.28
C SER A 807 -23.67 6.58 -1.82
N SER A 808 -22.63 5.76 -2.00
CA SER A 808 -22.78 4.38 -2.45
C SER A 808 -23.60 3.53 -1.48
N ALA A 809 -23.40 3.69 -0.17
CA ALA A 809 -24.15 2.95 0.84
C ALA A 809 -25.64 3.30 0.76
N VAL A 810 -26.00 4.59 0.74
CA VAL A 810 -27.39 5.06 0.64
C VAL A 810 -28.07 4.52 -0.63
N ILE A 811 -27.40 4.59 -1.77
CA ILE A 811 -27.93 4.06 -3.04
C ILE A 811 -28.20 2.55 -2.93
N ASN A 812 -27.28 1.80 -2.33
CA ASN A 812 -27.42 0.35 -2.19
C ASN A 812 -28.45 -0.05 -1.13
N ILE A 813 -28.63 0.73 -0.05
CA ILE A 813 -29.74 0.55 0.90
C ILE A 813 -31.08 0.68 0.16
N VAL A 814 -31.25 1.73 -0.66
CA VAL A 814 -32.50 1.94 -1.41
C VAL A 814 -32.76 0.80 -2.38
N LYS A 815 -31.76 0.41 -3.19
CA LYS A 815 -31.89 -0.67 -4.18
C LYS A 815 -32.19 -2.03 -3.54
N SER A 816 -31.47 -2.38 -2.47
CA SER A 816 -31.69 -3.65 -1.76
C SER A 816 -33.05 -3.66 -1.04
N SER A 817 -33.48 -2.53 -0.48
CA SER A 817 -34.79 -2.41 0.16
C SER A 817 -35.93 -2.51 -0.83
N GLU A 818 -35.79 -1.94 -2.03
CA GLU A 818 -36.76 -2.10 -3.11
C GLU A 818 -36.88 -3.57 -3.53
N ALA A 819 -35.76 -4.25 -3.75
CA ALA A 819 -35.76 -5.69 -4.06
C ALA A 819 -36.41 -6.53 -2.94
N ALA A 820 -36.09 -6.23 -1.68
CA ALA A 820 -36.68 -6.91 -0.51
C ALA A 820 -38.19 -6.66 -0.38
N SER A 821 -38.67 -5.47 -0.74
CA SER A 821 -40.08 -5.09 -0.70
C SER A 821 -40.96 -5.89 -1.68
N LEU A 822 -40.37 -6.49 -2.72
CA LEU A 822 -41.07 -7.39 -3.64
C LEU A 822 -41.29 -8.80 -3.06
N LYS A 823 -40.67 -9.12 -1.92
CA LYS A 823 -40.67 -10.44 -1.27
C LYS A 823 -41.16 -10.37 0.18
N LEU A 824 -42.14 -9.52 0.45
CA LEU A 824 -42.72 -9.37 1.79
C LEU A 824 -43.61 -10.56 2.16
N LYS A 825 -43.72 -10.86 3.46
CA LYS A 825 -44.71 -11.80 4.00
C LYS A 825 -46.11 -11.29 3.61
N LYS A 826 -46.88 -12.14 2.91
CA LYS A 826 -48.29 -11.87 2.59
C LYS A 826 -49.16 -11.92 3.82
#